data_AF-A0AAE3H4I3-F1
#
_entry.id   AF-A0AAE3H4I3-F1
#
_cell.length_a   1.000
_cell.length_b   1.000
_cell.length_c   1.000
_cell.angle_alpha   90.00
_cell.angle_beta   90.00
_cell.angle_gamma   90.00
#
_symmetry.space_group_name_H-M   'P 1'
#
loop_
_entity.id
_entity.type
_entity.pdbx_description
1 polymer ?
#
loop_
_entity_poly.entity_id
_entity_poly.type
_entity_poly.pdbx_seq_one_letter_code
_entity_poly.pdbx_strand_id
1 'polypeptide(L)'
;MKLRGFILLFFSISHFIYSQEVLWATKVLEKSSETVDEIYSPKNRAIQILYKPNVLPQTVSSPCSWRPTGSGFGEDYIKVGFEKAIKVRQIIIGETVTPGAIGRVFGYSKDNTEILLYENRDPAPRLSGRIWNIIIPETQQEINAIKILIVHSLNKGLKEYDAIGISNSDHPYVAKINVAENLPPNLEKENLGPNINSRFGEVAPIVSPDGKFLYFTRLNHPDNTKDKAGKAEKTLEVPQDVWVSKLNKNGGWDAAANIGEPINNSANNAAATISADGKSLFVLNVYLPNGKYVAGLSKASMKNKKWELPKQIRIADFQALEVYDEKIKVKKTVTEYAISSDEKFLVMGLRRSETFGDKDLYVSFKTSDNSYAKPINLGQIINSAGNEGSPFLAADNKTLYFNSNGHPGYGDADIYVTTRLDDSWTNWSEPVNLGPVINSPEWDGYITIPASGEFAYFSSLKNSLGSDDIFKIKLFPSIKPQVVVMYDFQFKDKVTNNILTPKISFQALGEIKDTSNSVNWTYDEETLLNKSILSVGKKYEITATLETYGDFRTIIDLSKETKYKEIKAVFEMLPLAKGQKMVLQNLFFDQGKSIIKEESFEELEKVKKMMSENPTMEILLEGHTDNQGDMFKNIKLAEERVQAVKEYIIKDGLIDGKRIGIKSWGPYKPVVRNSSEEARKKNRRVEFTITKM
;
A
#
# COMPACT_ATOMS: atom_id res chain seq x y z
N MET A 1 14.11 64.63 24.41
CA MET A 1 14.82 63.92 25.49
C MET A 1 14.83 62.44 25.15
N LYS A 2 16.01 61.82 25.03
CA LYS A 2 16.25 60.52 24.39
C LYS A 2 15.66 59.36 25.19
N LEU A 3 14.80 58.53 24.58
CA LEU A 3 14.40 57.23 25.13
C LEU A 3 15.33 56.16 24.54
N ARG A 4 16.18 55.56 25.39
CA ARG A 4 17.08 54.45 25.04
C ARG A 4 16.26 53.16 24.94
N GLY A 5 16.21 52.54 23.78
CA GLY A 5 15.69 51.18 23.61
C GLY A 5 16.72 50.16 24.10
N PHE A 6 16.34 49.35 25.09
CA PHE A 6 17.07 48.15 25.49
C PHE A 6 16.70 47.02 24.52
N ILE A 7 17.68 46.54 23.75
CA ILE A 7 17.57 45.29 22.99
C ILE A 7 17.99 44.17 23.93
N LEU A 8 17.02 43.38 24.40
CA LEU A 8 17.25 42.11 25.09
C LEU A 8 17.56 41.03 24.03
N LEU A 9 18.84 40.70 23.88
CA LEU A 9 19.30 39.53 23.13
C LEU A 9 19.00 38.27 23.95
N PHE A 10 17.97 37.52 23.56
CA PHE A 10 17.77 36.15 24.01
C PHE A 10 18.80 35.25 23.31
N PHE A 11 19.83 34.83 24.05
CA PHE A 11 20.67 33.70 23.63
C PHE A 11 19.86 32.41 23.82
N SER A 12 19.30 31.87 22.74
CA SER A 12 18.81 30.51 22.71
C SER A 12 20.01 29.56 22.76
N ILE A 13 20.29 28.99 23.93
CA ILE A 13 21.24 27.88 24.07
C ILE A 13 20.54 26.64 23.49
N SER A 14 20.79 26.37 22.21
CA SER A 14 20.45 25.11 21.57
C SER A 14 21.24 23.99 22.22
N HIS A 15 20.61 23.26 23.13
CA HIS A 15 21.13 21.99 23.61
C HIS A 15 21.06 21.01 22.43
N PHE A 16 22.22 20.70 21.84
CA PHE A 16 22.36 19.52 20.99
C PHE A 16 22.14 18.30 21.88
N ILE A 17 20.92 17.77 21.88
CA ILE A 17 20.66 16.43 22.40
C ILE A 17 21.33 15.48 21.40
N TYR A 18 22.54 15.02 21.72
CA TYR A 18 23.16 13.91 21.01
C TYR A 18 22.31 12.66 21.27
N SER A 19 21.47 12.30 20.30
CA SER A 19 20.81 10.99 20.30
C SER A 19 21.89 9.92 20.25
N GLN A 20 21.84 8.97 21.18
CA GLN A 20 22.71 7.80 21.15
C GLN A 20 22.54 7.08 19.81
N GLU A 21 23.64 6.89 19.07
CA GLU A 21 23.65 6.06 17.88
C GLU A 21 23.97 4.61 18.29
N VAL A 22 23.02 3.71 18.10
CA VAL A 22 23.21 2.26 18.23
C VAL A 22 23.21 1.64 16.85
N LEU A 23 24.29 0.94 16.50
CA LEU A 23 24.36 0.12 15.31
C LEU A 23 24.04 -1.31 15.68
N TRP A 24 23.01 -1.88 15.05
CA TRP A 24 22.63 -3.27 15.21
C TRP A 24 23.32 -4.14 14.16
N ALA A 25 23.55 -5.40 14.50
CA ALA A 25 24.09 -6.38 13.57
C ALA A 25 23.21 -6.47 12.31
N THR A 26 23.81 -6.42 11.12
CA THR A 26 23.08 -6.52 9.84
C THR A 26 23.43 -7.78 9.04
N LYS A 27 24.41 -8.54 9.50
CA LYS A 27 24.82 -9.83 8.91
C LYS A 27 25.48 -10.75 9.92
N VAL A 28 25.25 -12.05 9.75
CA VAL A 28 26.01 -13.10 10.43
C VAL A 28 27.24 -13.40 9.58
N LEU A 29 28.42 -13.33 10.18
CA LEU A 29 29.70 -13.61 9.51
C LEU A 29 30.13 -15.06 9.73
N GLU A 30 30.10 -15.51 10.99
CA GLU A 30 30.52 -16.86 11.38
C GLU A 30 29.68 -17.34 12.57
N LYS A 31 29.51 -18.66 12.72
CA LYS A 31 28.87 -19.28 13.88
C LYS A 31 29.44 -20.68 14.11
N SER A 32 29.44 -21.16 15.35
CA SER A 32 29.86 -22.53 15.69
C SER A 32 28.76 -23.57 15.46
N SER A 33 27.57 -23.31 16.02
CA SER A 33 26.44 -24.22 16.02
C SER A 33 25.11 -23.45 16.10
N GLU A 34 24.01 -24.13 15.77
CA GLU A 34 22.66 -23.63 16.01
C GLU A 34 21.65 -24.78 16.01
N THR A 35 20.54 -24.57 16.69
CA THR A 35 19.40 -25.49 16.70
C THR A 35 18.59 -25.29 15.42
N VAL A 36 18.17 -26.38 14.78
CA VAL A 36 17.34 -26.35 13.57
C VAL A 36 16.12 -27.23 13.80
N ASP A 37 14.99 -26.62 14.15
CA ASP A 37 13.79 -27.37 14.54
C ASP A 37 12.98 -27.88 13.31
N GLU A 38 13.13 -27.26 12.13
CA GLU A 38 12.39 -27.67 10.91
C GLU A 38 13.16 -27.39 9.61
N ILE A 39 12.84 -28.15 8.55
CA ILE A 39 13.51 -28.12 7.23
C ILE A 39 13.42 -26.74 6.55
N TYR A 40 12.49 -25.87 6.95
CA TYR A 40 12.26 -24.57 6.31
C TYR A 40 12.04 -23.41 7.30
N SER A 41 12.40 -23.57 8.58
CA SER A 41 12.21 -22.51 9.57
C SER A 41 13.54 -21.92 10.02
N PRO A 42 13.75 -20.59 9.90
CA PRO A 42 14.87 -19.91 10.52
C PRO A 42 14.62 -19.55 12.00
N LYS A 43 13.55 -20.07 12.61
CA LYS A 43 13.41 -20.13 14.07
C LYS A 43 14.70 -20.64 14.70
N ASN A 44 15.13 -19.98 15.75
CA ASN A 44 16.30 -20.39 16.53
C ASN A 44 17.66 -20.31 15.79
N ARG A 45 17.68 -19.85 14.53
CA ARG A 45 18.91 -19.74 13.72
C ARG A 45 19.63 -18.42 13.96
N ALA A 46 20.91 -18.38 13.58
CA ALA A 46 21.78 -17.23 13.76
C ALA A 46 21.27 -15.93 13.10
N ILE A 47 20.46 -16.05 12.05
CA ILE A 47 19.87 -14.88 11.37
C ILE A 47 18.93 -14.09 12.28
N GLN A 48 18.42 -14.68 13.36
CA GLN A 48 17.55 -14.02 14.32
C GLN A 48 18.27 -12.96 15.18
N ILE A 49 19.61 -12.98 15.24
CA ILE A 49 20.40 -11.95 15.95
C ILE A 49 20.46 -10.60 15.22
N LEU A 50 20.01 -10.56 13.98
CA LEU A 50 20.12 -9.37 13.14
C LEU A 50 19.05 -8.34 13.52
N TYR A 51 19.42 -7.07 13.35
CA TYR A 51 18.60 -5.90 13.65
C TYR A 51 18.34 -5.72 15.15
N LYS A 52 17.32 -4.91 15.48
CA LYS A 52 16.97 -4.59 16.86
C LYS A 52 16.41 -5.83 17.57
N PRO A 53 16.50 -5.87 18.91
CA PRO A 53 15.89 -6.95 19.68
C PRO A 53 14.39 -7.03 19.41
N ASN A 54 13.92 -8.22 19.03
CA ASN A 54 12.51 -8.55 18.87
C ASN A 54 11.82 -8.78 20.23
N VAL A 55 12.61 -9.09 21.26
CA VAL A 55 12.15 -9.45 22.59
C VAL A 55 12.56 -8.36 23.59
N LEU A 56 11.57 -7.74 24.23
CA LEU A 56 11.84 -7.01 25.47
C LEU A 56 12.37 -7.99 26.52
N PRO A 57 13.17 -7.56 27.52
CA PRO A 57 13.60 -8.43 28.62
C PRO A 57 12.44 -9.24 29.23
N GLN A 58 12.32 -10.50 28.82
CA GLN A 58 11.25 -11.42 29.23
C GLN A 58 11.86 -12.82 29.44
N THR A 59 11.27 -13.60 30.35
CA THR A 59 11.81 -14.90 30.83
C THR A 59 11.53 -16.10 29.92
N VAL A 60 10.89 -15.89 28.78
CA VAL A 60 10.34 -16.98 27.97
C VAL A 60 11.16 -17.15 26.69
N SER A 61 11.32 -18.40 26.27
CA SER A 61 11.99 -18.73 25.01
C SER A 61 11.29 -18.08 23.82
N SER A 62 12.08 -17.58 22.89
CA SER A 62 11.58 -16.89 21.70
C SER A 62 12.08 -17.56 20.42
N PRO A 63 11.20 -17.80 19.43
CA PRO A 63 11.63 -18.25 18.10
C PRO A 63 12.54 -17.24 17.40
N CYS A 64 12.47 -15.96 17.79
CA CYS A 64 13.25 -14.85 17.26
C CYS A 64 14.63 -14.72 17.92
N SER A 65 15.22 -15.79 18.48
CA SER A 65 16.55 -15.73 19.10
C SER A 65 17.47 -16.79 18.54
N TRP A 66 18.76 -16.51 18.33
CA TRP A 66 19.73 -17.55 18.00
C TRP A 66 19.95 -18.50 19.19
N ARG A 67 19.87 -19.81 18.92
CA ARG A 67 20.02 -20.87 19.92
C ARG A 67 21.18 -21.80 19.55
N PRO A 68 22.37 -21.69 20.17
CA PRO A 68 23.45 -22.67 19.98
C PRO A 68 23.06 -24.05 20.54
N THR A 69 23.58 -25.13 19.97
CA THR A 69 23.28 -26.52 20.40
C THR A 69 24.18 -27.01 21.52
N GLY A 70 25.22 -26.26 21.89
CA GLY A 70 26.35 -26.79 22.65
C GLY A 70 27.35 -27.42 21.69
N SER A 71 28.54 -26.86 21.60
CA SER A 71 29.63 -27.51 20.87
C SER A 71 30.16 -28.70 21.68
N GLY A 72 30.58 -29.77 20.99
CA GLY A 72 31.28 -30.89 21.61
C GLY A 72 32.62 -30.51 22.28
N PHE A 73 33.06 -29.26 22.11
CA PHE A 73 34.31 -28.70 22.63
C PHE A 73 34.12 -27.72 23.80
N GLY A 74 32.89 -27.54 24.29
CA GLY A 74 32.58 -26.78 25.52
C GLY A 74 32.24 -25.29 25.32
N GLU A 75 32.48 -24.72 24.13
CA GLU A 75 32.19 -23.32 23.81
C GLU A 75 31.48 -23.14 22.46
N ASP A 76 30.47 -22.28 22.38
CA ASP A 76 29.87 -21.82 21.13
C ASP A 76 30.24 -20.38 20.82
N TYR A 77 30.10 -19.94 19.57
CA TYR A 77 30.29 -18.54 19.21
C TYR A 77 29.38 -18.14 18.06
N ILE A 78 29.12 -16.83 17.99
CA ILE A 78 28.59 -16.17 16.79
C ILE A 78 29.36 -14.87 16.59
N LYS A 79 29.71 -14.59 15.33
CA LYS A 79 30.33 -13.35 14.87
C LYS A 79 29.38 -12.64 13.92
N VAL A 80 29.12 -11.38 14.19
CA VAL A 80 28.20 -10.53 13.43
C VAL A 80 28.89 -9.27 12.92
N GLY A 81 28.40 -8.74 11.81
CA GLY A 81 28.90 -7.50 11.21
C GLY A 81 27.88 -6.37 11.26
N PHE A 82 28.38 -5.14 11.24
CA PHE A 82 27.60 -3.90 11.25
C PHE A 82 27.71 -3.18 9.90
N GLU A 83 26.76 -2.28 9.62
CA GLU A 83 26.73 -1.49 8.37
C GLU A 83 27.97 -0.60 8.20
N LYS A 84 28.45 -0.02 9.31
CA LYS A 84 29.65 0.81 9.36
C LYS A 84 30.50 0.50 10.57
N ALA A 85 31.77 0.91 10.51
CA ALA A 85 32.68 0.81 11.63
C ALA A 85 32.59 2.05 12.51
N ILE A 86 32.66 1.88 13.83
CA ILE A 86 32.68 3.00 14.80
C ILE A 86 33.67 2.72 15.93
N LYS A 87 34.14 3.77 16.60
CA LYS A 87 34.77 3.60 17.90
C LYS A 87 33.70 3.22 18.93
N VAL A 88 33.89 2.09 19.60
CA VAL A 88 32.87 1.50 20.47
C VAL A 88 33.16 1.89 21.91
N ARG A 89 32.11 2.32 22.63
CA ARG A 89 32.10 2.52 24.08
C ARG A 89 31.12 1.60 24.80
N GLN A 90 30.26 0.94 24.03
CA GLN A 90 29.23 0.04 24.56
C GLN A 90 28.90 -1.07 23.58
N ILE A 91 28.77 -2.28 24.11
CA ILE A 91 28.24 -3.46 23.41
C ILE A 91 26.91 -3.82 24.05
N ILE A 92 25.90 -4.07 23.24
CA ILE A 92 24.54 -4.35 23.67
C ILE A 92 24.22 -5.77 23.23
N ILE A 93 23.79 -6.62 24.16
CA ILE A 93 23.47 -8.03 23.86
C ILE A 93 22.11 -8.38 24.46
N GLY A 94 21.18 -8.82 23.63
CA GLY A 94 19.90 -9.37 24.09
C GLY A 94 20.09 -10.84 24.48
N GLU A 95 20.15 -11.15 25.78
CA GLU A 95 20.17 -12.51 26.30
C GLU A 95 18.74 -12.90 26.72
N THR A 96 18.05 -13.66 25.87
CA THR A 96 16.62 -13.98 26.01
C THR A 96 16.39 -15.01 27.12
N VAL A 97 17.14 -16.12 27.09
CA VAL A 97 16.98 -17.24 28.03
C VAL A 97 18.31 -17.63 28.66
N THR A 98 18.29 -17.81 29.99
CA THR A 98 19.44 -18.22 30.82
C THR A 98 20.69 -17.34 30.59
N PRO A 99 20.62 -16.03 30.88
CA PRO A 99 21.75 -15.12 30.71
C PRO A 99 22.98 -15.52 31.54
N GLY A 100 24.14 -15.01 31.16
CA GLY A 100 25.38 -15.16 31.92
C GLY A 100 26.32 -16.27 31.45
N ALA A 101 26.08 -16.85 30.27
CA ALA A 101 27.00 -17.81 29.66
C ALA A 101 27.99 -17.18 28.68
N ILE A 102 27.89 -15.89 28.40
CA ILE A 102 28.91 -15.20 27.59
C ILE A 102 30.20 -15.12 28.41
N GLY A 103 31.23 -15.81 27.94
CA GLY A 103 32.56 -15.80 28.56
C GLY A 103 33.44 -14.67 28.04
N ARG A 104 33.40 -14.40 26.73
CA ARG A 104 34.25 -13.39 26.09
C ARG A 104 33.52 -12.67 24.97
N VAL A 105 33.88 -11.41 24.74
CA VAL A 105 33.43 -10.62 23.59
C VAL A 105 34.64 -10.00 22.91
N PHE A 106 34.74 -10.22 21.59
CA PHE A 106 35.79 -9.69 20.74
C PHE A 106 35.19 -8.70 19.73
N GLY A 107 35.90 -7.61 19.47
CA GLY A 107 35.66 -6.71 18.35
C GLY A 107 36.65 -6.98 17.23
N TYR A 108 36.25 -6.72 16.00
CA TYR A 108 37.13 -6.74 14.84
C TYR A 108 37.10 -5.39 14.14
N SER A 109 38.28 -4.90 13.76
CA SER A 109 38.45 -3.73 12.91
C SER A 109 38.28 -4.07 11.42
N LYS A 110 38.28 -3.03 10.57
CA LYS A 110 38.14 -3.16 9.11
C LYS A 110 39.20 -4.07 8.45
N ASP A 111 40.38 -4.17 9.05
CA ASP A 111 41.48 -5.06 8.61
C ASP A 111 41.43 -6.46 9.25
N ASN A 112 40.32 -6.80 9.93
CA ASN A 112 40.11 -8.04 10.68
C ASN A 112 41.03 -8.27 11.89
N THR A 113 41.64 -7.22 12.44
CA THR A 113 42.36 -7.34 13.72
C THR A 113 41.38 -7.66 14.85
N GLU A 114 41.59 -8.77 15.55
CA GLU A 114 40.78 -9.19 16.71
C GLU A 114 41.22 -8.43 17.98
N ILE A 115 40.26 -7.88 18.71
CA ILE A 115 40.47 -7.09 19.92
C ILE A 115 39.56 -7.65 21.02
N LEU A 116 40.14 -8.10 22.13
CA LEU A 116 39.37 -8.51 23.31
C LEU A 116 38.71 -7.26 23.93
N LEU A 117 37.38 -7.22 23.94
CA LEU A 117 36.60 -6.10 24.48
C LEU A 117 36.05 -6.39 25.87
N TYR A 118 35.71 -7.64 26.14
CA TYR A 118 35.18 -8.06 27.43
C TYR A 118 35.56 -9.51 27.74
N GLU A 119 35.84 -9.77 29.01
CA GLU A 119 36.09 -11.09 29.56
C GLU A 119 35.30 -11.23 30.87
N ASN A 120 34.50 -12.28 30.97
CA ASN A 120 33.67 -12.56 32.13
C ASN A 120 34.55 -13.11 33.26
N ARG A 121 34.80 -12.27 34.27
CA ARG A 121 35.61 -12.62 35.45
C ARG A 121 34.78 -13.00 36.67
N ASP A 122 33.48 -12.74 36.65
CA ASP A 122 32.54 -13.06 37.73
C ASP A 122 31.14 -13.33 37.14
N PRO A 123 30.67 -14.60 37.08
CA PRO A 123 29.35 -14.93 36.56
C PRO A 123 28.26 -14.40 37.52
N ALA A 124 27.78 -13.19 37.25
CA ALA A 124 26.72 -12.51 37.97
C ALA A 124 25.37 -13.31 37.97
N PRO A 125 24.46 -13.06 38.94
CA PRO A 125 23.40 -14.00 39.31
C PRO A 125 22.27 -14.15 38.28
N ARG A 126 21.50 -15.23 38.46
CA ARG A 126 20.39 -15.69 37.61
C ARG A 126 19.29 -14.63 37.47
N LEU A 127 19.37 -13.83 36.42
CA LEU A 127 18.30 -12.92 36.01
C LEU A 127 17.32 -13.65 35.06
N SER A 128 16.08 -13.16 35.05
CA SER A 128 15.22 -13.23 33.86
C SER A 128 15.94 -12.65 32.64
N GLY A 129 15.50 -12.95 31.40
CA GLY A 129 16.12 -12.41 30.18
C GLY A 129 16.47 -10.91 30.27
N ARG A 130 17.55 -10.47 29.62
CA ARG A 130 18.10 -9.12 29.78
C ARG A 130 18.63 -8.51 28.49
N ILE A 131 18.58 -7.17 28.41
CA ILE A 131 19.48 -6.40 27.57
C ILE A 131 20.74 -6.11 28.38
N TRP A 132 21.84 -6.75 28.01
CA TRP A 132 23.12 -6.55 28.66
C TRP A 132 23.91 -5.45 27.97
N ASN A 133 24.10 -4.34 28.68
CA ASN A 133 24.91 -3.21 28.26
C ASN A 133 26.32 -3.35 28.85
N ILE A 134 27.28 -3.78 28.04
CA ILE A 134 28.69 -3.87 28.41
C ILE A 134 29.35 -2.55 28.09
N ILE A 135 29.61 -1.73 29.11
CA ILE A 135 30.30 -0.44 28.97
C ILE A 135 31.81 -0.69 29.02
N ILE A 136 32.52 -0.16 28.03
CA ILE A 136 33.98 -0.32 27.87
C ILE A 136 34.64 1.04 27.65
N PRO A 137 35.96 1.17 27.92
CA PRO A 137 36.73 2.30 27.40
C PRO A 137 36.60 2.38 25.88
N GLU A 138 36.61 3.61 25.35
CA GLU A 138 36.53 3.81 23.90
C GLU A 138 37.63 3.04 23.17
N THR A 139 37.24 2.26 22.17
CA THR A 139 38.18 1.49 21.36
C THR A 139 39.11 2.43 20.58
N GLN A 140 40.40 2.07 20.51
CA GLN A 140 41.39 2.84 19.75
C GLN A 140 41.15 2.74 18.24
N GLN A 141 40.65 1.59 17.78
CA GLN A 141 40.29 1.34 16.39
C GLN A 141 38.76 1.32 16.21
N GLU A 142 38.30 1.63 15.01
CA GLU A 142 36.90 1.44 14.64
C GLU A 142 36.60 -0.05 14.51
N ILE A 143 35.52 -0.50 15.15
CA ILE A 143 35.02 -1.88 15.12
C ILE A 143 33.86 -1.98 14.14
N ASN A 144 33.89 -2.98 13.26
CA ASN A 144 32.82 -3.29 12.31
C ASN A 144 32.23 -4.71 12.46
N ALA A 145 32.75 -5.50 13.40
CA ALA A 145 32.18 -6.80 13.75
C ALA A 145 32.40 -7.14 15.23
N ILE A 146 31.49 -7.91 15.80
CA ILE A 146 31.54 -8.42 17.17
C ILE A 146 31.42 -9.93 17.14
N LYS A 147 32.25 -10.63 17.90
CA LYS A 147 32.12 -12.07 18.19
C LYS A 147 31.87 -12.27 19.67
N ILE A 148 30.78 -12.94 20.00
CA ILE A 148 30.50 -13.40 21.36
C ILE A 148 30.85 -14.87 21.47
N LEU A 149 31.43 -15.26 22.60
CA LEU A 149 31.81 -16.62 22.90
C LEU A 149 31.04 -17.10 24.14
N ILE A 150 30.28 -18.17 23.96
CA ILE A 150 29.35 -18.76 24.91
C ILE A 150 30.03 -19.96 25.56
N VAL A 151 30.21 -19.91 26.88
CA VAL A 151 30.82 -20.96 27.69
C VAL A 151 29.70 -21.66 28.47
N HIS A 152 29.30 -22.83 28.01
CA HIS A 152 28.14 -23.56 28.57
C HIS A 152 28.32 -24.00 30.02
N SER A 153 29.57 -24.10 30.49
CA SER A 153 29.88 -24.41 31.89
C SER A 153 29.63 -23.24 32.85
N LEU A 154 29.58 -21.99 32.37
CA LEU A 154 29.31 -20.81 33.22
C LEU A 154 27.87 -20.76 33.71
N ASN A 155 26.91 -21.25 32.90
CA ASN A 155 25.51 -21.35 33.32
C ASN A 155 24.79 -22.51 32.63
N LYS A 156 24.13 -23.38 33.38
CA LYS A 156 23.38 -24.53 32.84
C LYS A 156 22.02 -24.09 32.31
N GLY A 157 21.55 -24.70 31.22
CA GLY A 157 20.23 -24.46 30.63
C GLY A 157 20.28 -24.03 29.16
N LEU A 158 19.12 -23.75 28.58
CA LEU A 158 18.99 -23.29 27.20
C LEU A 158 19.60 -21.89 27.03
N LYS A 159 20.28 -21.63 25.92
CA LYS A 159 20.88 -20.32 25.61
C LYS A 159 20.21 -19.72 24.40
N GLU A 160 19.76 -18.47 24.53
CA GLU A 160 19.10 -17.75 23.45
C GLU A 160 19.54 -16.30 23.45
N TYR A 161 19.86 -15.81 22.25
CA TYR A 161 20.38 -14.46 22.05
C TYR A 161 19.62 -13.80 20.89
N ASP A 162 18.97 -12.67 21.14
CA ASP A 162 18.05 -12.01 20.20
C ASP A 162 18.72 -10.89 19.40
N ALA A 163 19.73 -10.22 19.94
CA ALA A 163 20.39 -9.14 19.20
C ALA A 163 21.80 -8.86 19.72
N ILE A 164 22.62 -8.28 18.83
CA ILE A 164 23.93 -7.71 19.17
C ILE A 164 24.01 -6.30 18.55
N GLY A 165 24.32 -5.32 19.38
CA GLY A 165 24.50 -3.92 19.00
C GLY A 165 25.81 -3.33 19.51
N ILE A 166 26.28 -2.25 18.88
CA ILE A 166 27.40 -1.43 19.34
C ILE A 166 27.01 0.04 19.35
N SER A 167 27.59 0.81 20.28
CA SER A 167 27.38 2.25 20.37
C SER A 167 28.67 2.99 20.71
N ASN A 168 28.78 4.24 20.24
CA ASN A 168 29.83 5.20 20.62
C ASN A 168 29.47 5.97 21.90
N SER A 169 28.36 5.65 22.56
CA SER A 169 27.95 6.21 23.85
C SER A 169 28.15 5.20 24.98
N ASP A 170 28.43 5.69 26.19
CA ASP A 170 28.44 4.93 27.44
C ASP A 170 27.09 4.94 28.18
N HIS A 171 26.07 5.61 27.63
CA HIS A 171 24.71 5.60 28.19
C HIS A 171 24.04 4.26 27.91
N PRO A 172 23.62 3.47 28.91
CA PRO A 172 23.02 2.14 28.68
C PRO A 172 21.79 2.19 27.77
N TYR A 173 21.74 1.30 26.77
CA TYR A 173 20.56 1.12 25.94
C TYR A 173 19.42 0.47 26.72
N VAL A 174 18.21 0.99 26.52
CA VAL A 174 16.96 0.46 27.10
C VAL A 174 16.04 0.08 25.94
N ALA A 175 15.75 -1.21 25.80
CA ALA A 175 14.76 -1.69 24.84
C ALA A 175 13.37 -1.15 25.19
N LYS A 176 12.65 -0.66 24.18
CA LYS A 176 11.30 -0.10 24.30
C LYS A 176 10.47 -0.56 23.12
N ILE A 177 9.17 -0.64 23.33
CA ILE A 177 8.21 -0.79 22.23
C ILE A 177 8.25 0.48 21.39
N ASN A 178 8.34 0.34 20.06
CA ASN A 178 8.19 1.45 19.13
C ASN A 178 6.70 1.84 19.03
N VAL A 179 6.19 2.58 20.02
CA VAL A 179 4.77 2.94 20.10
C VAL A 179 4.50 4.22 19.31
N ALA A 180 3.34 4.28 18.67
CA ALA A 180 2.84 5.47 18.01
C ALA A 180 2.89 6.72 18.93
N GLU A 181 3.52 7.78 18.43
CA GLU A 181 3.67 9.03 19.16
C GLU A 181 2.34 9.79 19.29
N ASN A 182 2.25 10.68 20.28
CA ASN A 182 1.14 11.62 20.46
C ASN A 182 -0.24 10.94 20.61
N LEU A 183 -0.28 9.81 21.34
CA LEU A 183 -1.52 9.13 21.71
C LEU A 183 -2.48 10.11 22.44
N PRO A 184 -3.71 10.33 21.92
CA PRO A 184 -4.65 11.24 22.57
C PRO A 184 -5.08 10.72 23.96
N PRO A 185 -5.18 11.59 24.99
CA PRO A 185 -5.40 11.15 26.37
C PRO A 185 -6.77 10.52 26.63
N ASN A 186 -7.78 10.85 25.81
CA ASN A 186 -9.15 10.32 25.92
C ASN A 186 -9.50 9.42 24.71
N LEU A 187 -8.50 8.76 24.11
CA LEU A 187 -8.75 7.81 23.04
C LEU A 187 -9.32 6.53 23.65
N GLU A 188 -10.46 6.08 23.14
CA GLU A 188 -11.09 4.82 23.54
C GLU A 188 -11.55 4.06 22.30
N LYS A 189 -11.42 2.72 22.33
CA LYS A 189 -12.02 1.83 21.33
C LYS A 189 -13.48 1.54 21.70
N GLU A 190 -14.37 1.67 20.72
CA GLU A 190 -15.81 1.46 20.84
C GLU A 190 -16.17 0.05 20.36
N ASN A 191 -16.81 -0.76 21.20
CA ASN A 191 -17.41 -2.01 20.77
C ASN A 191 -18.64 -1.70 19.89
N LEU A 192 -18.76 -2.32 18.71
CA LEU A 192 -19.85 -2.02 17.76
C LEU A 192 -21.25 -2.48 18.20
N GLY A 193 -21.36 -3.15 19.35
CA GLY A 193 -22.63 -3.48 19.99
C GLY A 193 -23.44 -4.56 19.27
N PRO A 194 -24.66 -4.86 19.77
CA PRO A 194 -25.40 -6.08 19.41
C PRO A 194 -25.94 -6.12 17.97
N ASN A 195 -25.89 -5.01 17.23
CA ASN A 195 -26.22 -5.01 15.81
C ASN A 195 -25.13 -5.70 14.97
N ILE A 196 -23.88 -5.65 15.44
CA ILE A 196 -22.72 -6.23 14.77
C ILE A 196 -22.16 -7.42 15.55
N ASN A 197 -21.92 -7.24 16.85
CA ASN A 197 -21.35 -8.26 17.71
C ASN A 197 -22.45 -9.11 18.37
N SER A 198 -22.09 -10.31 18.79
CA SER A 198 -22.99 -11.25 19.43
C SER A 198 -22.28 -11.98 20.57
N ARG A 199 -22.91 -13.01 21.15
CA ARG A 199 -22.24 -13.90 22.12
C ARG A 199 -21.24 -14.87 21.46
N PHE A 200 -21.17 -14.87 20.13
CA PHE A 200 -20.30 -15.73 19.34
C PHE A 200 -19.03 -14.96 18.95
N GLY A 201 -18.33 -15.35 17.86
CA GLY A 201 -17.15 -14.63 17.40
C GLY A 201 -17.44 -13.82 16.14
N GLU A 202 -17.09 -12.55 16.13
CA GLU A 202 -17.08 -11.66 14.97
C GLU A 202 -15.67 -11.14 14.72
N VAL A 203 -15.09 -11.56 13.60
CA VAL A 203 -13.69 -11.30 13.25
C VAL A 203 -13.56 -10.80 11.82
N ALA A 204 -12.37 -10.33 11.46
CA ALA A 204 -12.03 -9.92 10.10
C ALA A 204 -12.98 -8.86 9.51
N PRO A 205 -13.18 -7.71 10.19
CA PRO A 205 -14.00 -6.64 9.65
C PRO A 205 -13.38 -6.08 8.37
N ILE A 206 -14.18 -5.97 7.32
CA ILE A 206 -13.83 -5.42 6.01
C ILE A 206 -14.80 -4.29 5.72
N VAL A 207 -14.36 -3.07 6.02
CA VAL A 207 -15.12 -1.88 5.69
C VAL A 207 -14.92 -1.49 4.22
N SER A 208 -16.00 -1.11 3.53
CA SER A 208 -15.91 -0.60 2.17
C SER A 208 -15.10 0.72 2.12
N PRO A 209 -14.41 1.02 1.02
CA PRO A 209 -13.61 2.24 0.89
C PRO A 209 -14.39 3.54 1.16
N ASP A 210 -15.68 3.56 0.81
CA ASP A 210 -16.60 4.68 1.08
C ASP A 210 -17.19 4.67 2.51
N GLY A 211 -16.82 3.70 3.34
CA GLY A 211 -17.26 3.56 4.73
C GLY A 211 -18.71 3.12 4.93
N LYS A 212 -19.45 2.74 3.87
CA LYS A 212 -20.90 2.50 3.94
C LYS A 212 -21.31 1.06 4.23
N PHE A 213 -20.43 0.09 3.99
CA PHE A 213 -20.69 -1.33 4.24
C PHE A 213 -19.58 -1.91 5.11
N LEU A 214 -19.97 -2.83 6.00
CA LEU A 214 -19.07 -3.61 6.83
C LEU A 214 -19.36 -5.08 6.58
N TYR A 215 -18.42 -5.77 5.95
CA TYR A 215 -18.41 -7.22 5.83
C TYR A 215 -17.57 -7.78 6.97
N PHE A 216 -17.86 -8.98 7.44
CA PHE A 216 -17.04 -9.64 8.46
C PHE A 216 -17.31 -11.14 8.47
N THR A 217 -16.45 -11.90 9.13
CA THR A 217 -16.64 -13.33 9.34
C THR A 217 -17.26 -13.55 10.71
N ARG A 218 -18.36 -14.31 10.76
CA ARG A 218 -19.00 -14.70 12.01
C ARG A 218 -18.81 -16.18 12.28
N LEU A 219 -18.29 -16.51 13.45
CA LEU A 219 -17.91 -17.84 13.90
C LEU A 219 -19.04 -18.46 14.75
N ASN A 220 -19.33 -19.74 14.54
CA ASN A 220 -20.21 -20.57 15.38
C ASN A 220 -21.62 -20.01 15.66
N HIS A 221 -22.17 -19.19 14.77
CA HIS A 221 -23.49 -18.59 14.96
C HIS A 221 -24.58 -19.52 14.37
N PRO A 222 -25.74 -19.72 15.02
CA PRO A 222 -26.79 -20.65 14.55
C PRO A 222 -27.37 -20.28 13.18
N ASP A 223 -27.19 -19.03 12.76
CA ASP A 223 -27.58 -18.57 11.42
C ASP A 223 -26.50 -18.77 10.33
N ASN A 224 -25.34 -19.35 10.65
CA ASN A 224 -24.37 -19.75 9.64
C ASN A 224 -24.89 -20.94 8.83
N THR A 225 -24.48 -21.04 7.57
CA THR A 225 -25.07 -21.94 6.58
C THR A 225 -24.86 -23.41 6.97
N LYS A 226 -23.66 -23.74 7.46
CA LYS A 226 -23.32 -25.10 7.95
C LYS A 226 -24.11 -25.48 9.21
N ASP A 227 -24.31 -24.54 10.13
CA ASP A 227 -25.05 -24.74 11.39
C ASP A 227 -26.55 -24.91 11.16
N LYS A 228 -27.16 -24.09 10.30
CA LYS A 228 -28.57 -24.21 9.90
C LYS A 228 -28.91 -25.58 9.32
N ALA A 229 -27.97 -26.20 8.61
CA ALA A 229 -28.18 -27.47 7.95
C ALA A 229 -28.24 -28.67 8.91
N GLY A 230 -27.96 -28.49 10.22
CA GLY A 230 -27.91 -29.57 11.20
C GLY A 230 -26.81 -30.61 10.92
N LYS A 231 -25.89 -30.27 10.02
CA LYS A 231 -24.74 -31.09 9.59
C LYS A 231 -23.45 -30.53 10.17
N ALA A 232 -23.46 -30.17 11.45
CA ALA A 232 -22.21 -30.05 12.18
C ALA A 232 -21.57 -31.44 12.17
N GLU A 233 -20.68 -31.70 11.22
CA GLU A 233 -19.78 -32.84 11.33
C GLU A 233 -19.13 -32.77 12.72
N LYS A 234 -18.75 -33.92 13.29
CA LYS A 234 -17.89 -33.97 14.49
C LYS A 234 -16.47 -33.45 14.20
N THR A 235 -16.33 -32.44 13.35
CA THR A 235 -15.08 -31.75 13.06
C THR A 235 -14.81 -30.75 14.17
N LEU A 236 -13.55 -30.65 14.59
CA LEU A 236 -13.08 -29.63 15.54
C LEU A 236 -12.97 -28.23 14.90
N GLU A 237 -13.36 -28.09 13.62
CA GLU A 237 -13.36 -26.80 12.91
C GLU A 237 -14.59 -25.96 13.29
N VAL A 238 -14.34 -24.68 13.56
CA VAL A 238 -15.38 -23.70 13.90
C VAL A 238 -16.10 -23.27 12.61
N PRO A 239 -17.43 -23.48 12.49
CA PRO A 239 -18.19 -23.01 11.34
C PRO A 239 -18.10 -21.50 11.18
N GLN A 240 -17.97 -21.03 9.95
CA GLN A 240 -17.82 -19.61 9.66
C GLN A 240 -18.54 -19.22 8.36
N ASP A 241 -19.21 -18.08 8.40
CA ASP A 241 -19.89 -17.47 7.26
C ASP A 241 -19.51 -15.99 7.15
N VAL A 242 -19.65 -15.44 5.95
CA VAL A 242 -19.56 -14.00 5.71
C VAL A 242 -20.90 -13.33 6.05
N TRP A 243 -20.83 -12.25 6.81
CA TRP A 243 -21.94 -11.40 7.19
C TRP A 243 -21.71 -9.98 6.70
N VAL A 244 -22.79 -9.21 6.56
CA VAL A 244 -22.74 -7.82 6.10
C VAL A 244 -23.68 -6.93 6.91
N SER A 245 -23.25 -5.71 7.19
CA SER A 245 -24.09 -4.64 7.69
C SER A 245 -23.87 -3.36 6.88
N LYS A 246 -24.87 -2.47 6.90
CA LYS A 246 -24.85 -1.17 6.23
C LYS A 246 -24.83 -0.06 7.27
N LEU A 247 -24.05 0.98 7.00
CA LEU A 247 -24.04 2.18 7.82
C LEU A 247 -25.39 2.90 7.65
N ASN A 248 -26.05 3.17 8.78
CA ASN A 248 -27.33 3.84 8.81
C ASN A 248 -27.18 5.36 8.87
N LYS A 249 -28.30 6.08 8.67
CA LYS A 249 -28.31 7.55 8.61
C LYS A 249 -27.92 8.22 9.93
N ASN A 250 -27.94 7.49 11.04
CA ASN A 250 -27.60 8.00 12.38
C ASN A 250 -26.12 7.78 12.71
N GLY A 251 -25.33 7.21 11.80
CA GLY A 251 -23.90 6.93 12.01
C GLY A 251 -23.61 5.63 12.74
N GLY A 252 -24.64 4.81 13.03
CA GLY A 252 -24.50 3.44 13.53
C GLY A 252 -24.61 2.41 12.41
N TRP A 253 -24.54 1.13 12.77
CA TRP A 253 -24.72 0.02 11.83
C TRP A 253 -26.12 -0.59 11.96
N ASP A 254 -26.71 -0.97 10.82
CA ASP A 254 -27.91 -1.80 10.79
C ASP A 254 -27.63 -3.20 11.37
N ALA A 255 -28.66 -3.95 11.74
CA ALA A 255 -28.50 -5.33 12.18
C ALA A 255 -27.80 -6.16 11.09
N ALA A 256 -26.73 -6.86 11.43
CA ALA A 256 -25.97 -7.65 10.49
C ALA A 256 -26.81 -8.80 9.91
N ALA A 257 -26.63 -9.05 8.62
CA ALA A 257 -27.28 -10.14 7.90
C ALA A 257 -26.25 -11.12 7.37
N ASN A 258 -26.57 -12.41 7.40
CA ASN A 258 -25.83 -13.43 6.67
C ASN A 258 -25.89 -13.08 5.17
N ILE A 259 -24.74 -13.03 4.49
CA ILE A 259 -24.69 -12.56 3.09
C ILE A 259 -25.37 -13.53 2.11
N GLY A 260 -25.53 -14.80 2.50
CA GLY A 260 -26.21 -15.85 1.74
C GLY A 260 -25.42 -16.40 0.55
N GLU A 261 -26.09 -17.27 -0.20
CA GLU A 261 -25.55 -17.82 -1.46
C GLU A 261 -25.39 -16.72 -2.53
N PRO A 262 -24.39 -16.83 -3.43
CA PRO A 262 -23.44 -17.93 -3.57
C PRO A 262 -22.14 -17.74 -2.78
N ILE A 263 -22.02 -16.68 -1.98
CA ILE A 263 -20.82 -16.40 -1.18
C ILE A 263 -20.68 -17.43 -0.06
N ASN A 264 -21.74 -17.58 0.74
CA ASN A 264 -21.83 -18.63 1.75
C ASN A 264 -22.41 -19.90 1.12
N ASN A 265 -21.80 -21.04 1.44
CA ASN A 265 -22.26 -22.36 1.03
C ASN A 265 -22.09 -23.34 2.20
N SER A 266 -22.12 -24.66 1.95
CA SER A 266 -22.00 -25.65 3.03
C SER A 266 -20.60 -25.76 3.66
N ALA A 267 -19.61 -25.02 3.15
CA ALA A 267 -18.25 -24.97 3.66
C ALA A 267 -18.04 -23.79 4.63
N ASN A 268 -16.82 -23.68 5.14
CA ASN A 268 -16.38 -22.53 5.93
C ASN A 268 -16.05 -21.35 4.98
N ASN A 269 -16.77 -20.24 5.10
CA ASN A 269 -16.61 -19.07 4.25
C ASN A 269 -16.13 -17.86 5.06
N ALA A 270 -15.18 -17.12 4.50
CA ALA A 270 -14.63 -15.90 5.08
C ALA A 270 -14.30 -14.90 3.98
N ALA A 271 -14.53 -13.62 4.26
CA ALA A 271 -14.15 -12.54 3.36
C ALA A 271 -12.70 -12.13 3.63
N ALA A 272 -12.01 -11.67 2.59
CA ALA A 272 -10.65 -11.14 2.65
C ALA A 272 -10.64 -9.61 2.54
N THR A 273 -11.28 -9.09 1.49
CA THR A 273 -11.30 -7.66 1.20
C THR A 273 -12.38 -7.32 0.17
N ILE A 274 -12.64 -6.04 -0.04
CA ILE A 274 -13.60 -5.49 -1.01
C ILE A 274 -12.90 -4.46 -1.92
N SER A 275 -13.23 -4.46 -3.21
CA SER A 275 -12.65 -3.53 -4.21
C SER A 275 -13.01 -2.06 -3.95
N ALA A 276 -12.26 -1.13 -4.57
CA ALA A 276 -12.47 0.32 -4.52
C ALA A 276 -13.93 0.75 -4.73
N ASP A 277 -14.63 0.09 -5.65
CA ASP A 277 -16.02 0.39 -6.03
C ASP A 277 -17.08 -0.32 -5.18
N GLY A 278 -16.68 -1.18 -4.25
CA GLY A 278 -17.59 -1.99 -3.43
C GLY A 278 -18.28 -3.13 -4.19
N LYS A 279 -17.88 -3.44 -5.43
CA LYS A 279 -18.55 -4.42 -6.29
C LYS A 279 -17.86 -5.76 -6.41
N SER A 280 -16.66 -5.91 -5.88
CA SER A 280 -15.96 -7.18 -5.87
C SER A 280 -15.58 -7.56 -4.45
N LEU A 281 -16.13 -8.66 -3.98
CA LEU A 281 -15.78 -9.26 -2.69
C LEU A 281 -14.79 -10.39 -2.96
N PHE A 282 -13.64 -10.30 -2.33
CA PHE A 282 -12.64 -11.36 -2.35
C PHE A 282 -12.86 -12.23 -1.13
N VAL A 283 -12.89 -13.55 -1.36
CA VAL A 283 -13.25 -14.54 -0.35
C VAL A 283 -12.19 -15.63 -0.30
N LEU A 284 -11.94 -16.14 0.90
CA LEU A 284 -10.97 -17.20 1.12
C LEU A 284 -11.37 -18.47 0.38
N ASN A 285 -10.35 -19.23 0.01
CA ASN A 285 -10.42 -20.53 -0.67
C ASN A 285 -10.86 -20.46 -2.15
N VAL A 286 -10.58 -21.56 -2.86
CA VAL A 286 -11.11 -21.82 -4.20
C VAL A 286 -12.38 -22.65 -4.09
N TYR A 287 -13.46 -22.15 -4.67
CA TYR A 287 -14.76 -22.80 -4.67
C TYR A 287 -14.78 -23.85 -5.78
N LEU A 288 -14.84 -25.14 -5.42
CA LEU A 288 -14.85 -26.23 -6.39
C LEU A 288 -16.28 -26.60 -6.80
N PRO A 289 -16.52 -27.07 -8.05
CA PRO A 289 -17.86 -27.44 -8.53
C PRO A 289 -18.58 -28.50 -7.70
N ASN A 290 -17.84 -29.32 -6.95
CA ASN A 290 -18.38 -30.36 -6.07
C ASN A 290 -18.75 -29.85 -4.67
N GLY A 291 -18.73 -28.54 -4.44
CA GLY A 291 -19.02 -27.92 -3.14
C GLY A 291 -17.88 -28.01 -2.10
N LYS A 292 -16.74 -28.60 -2.47
CA LYS A 292 -15.53 -28.58 -1.63
C LYS A 292 -14.71 -27.32 -1.89
N TYR A 293 -13.68 -27.11 -1.08
CA TYR A 293 -12.73 -26.04 -1.24
C TYR A 293 -11.29 -26.52 -1.07
N VAL A 294 -10.36 -25.74 -1.59
CA VAL A 294 -8.93 -25.84 -1.32
C VAL A 294 -8.39 -24.45 -1.00
N ALA A 295 -7.28 -24.39 -0.26
CA ALA A 295 -6.63 -23.12 0.07
C ALA A 295 -6.33 -22.32 -1.20
N GLY A 296 -6.60 -21.02 -1.14
CA GLY A 296 -6.46 -20.10 -2.26
C GLY A 296 -7.38 -18.90 -2.08
N LEU A 297 -7.69 -18.21 -3.17
CA LEU A 297 -8.46 -16.98 -3.17
C LEU A 297 -9.46 -16.99 -4.33
N SER A 298 -10.67 -16.51 -4.07
CA SER A 298 -11.71 -16.31 -5.09
C SER A 298 -12.25 -14.88 -5.06
N LYS A 299 -12.82 -14.46 -6.19
CA LYS A 299 -13.49 -13.17 -6.38
C LYS A 299 -14.95 -13.39 -6.75
N ALA A 300 -15.85 -12.80 -5.99
CA ALA A 300 -17.24 -12.66 -6.35
C ALA A 300 -17.51 -11.24 -6.83
N SER A 301 -18.27 -11.10 -7.91
CA SER A 301 -18.67 -9.81 -8.47
C SER A 301 -20.14 -9.55 -8.17
N MET A 302 -20.49 -8.32 -7.87
CA MET A 302 -21.86 -7.89 -7.67
C MET A 302 -22.45 -7.38 -8.99
N LYS A 303 -23.56 -7.98 -9.42
CA LYS A 303 -24.33 -7.56 -10.60
C LYS A 303 -25.81 -7.55 -10.28
N ASN A 304 -26.49 -6.45 -10.61
CA ASN A 304 -27.92 -6.26 -10.33
C ASN A 304 -28.27 -6.53 -8.85
N LYS A 305 -27.45 -5.97 -7.94
CA LYS A 305 -27.57 -6.16 -6.47
C LYS A 305 -27.50 -7.62 -5.99
N LYS A 306 -26.91 -8.52 -6.77
CA LYS A 306 -26.68 -9.92 -6.39
C LYS A 306 -25.22 -10.29 -6.59
N TRP A 307 -24.68 -11.10 -5.69
CA TRP A 307 -23.36 -11.67 -5.84
C TRP A 307 -23.39 -12.82 -6.84
N GLU A 308 -22.43 -12.84 -7.77
CA GLU A 308 -22.14 -13.98 -8.62
C GLU A 308 -21.31 -15.03 -7.86
N LEU A 309 -21.31 -16.27 -8.36
CA LEU A 309 -20.50 -17.37 -7.80
C LEU A 309 -19.02 -16.95 -7.74
N PRO A 310 -18.31 -17.13 -6.60
CA PRO A 310 -16.90 -16.82 -6.50
C PRO A 310 -16.07 -17.58 -7.55
N LYS A 311 -15.22 -16.86 -8.29
CA LYS A 311 -14.31 -17.41 -9.30
C LYS A 311 -12.89 -17.37 -8.77
N GLN A 312 -12.13 -18.44 -9.00
CA GLN A 312 -10.74 -18.54 -8.58
C GLN A 312 -9.90 -17.35 -9.10
N ILE A 313 -9.09 -16.79 -8.21
CA ILE A 313 -7.94 -15.97 -8.60
C ILE A 313 -6.72 -16.87 -8.65
N ARG A 314 -6.10 -16.94 -9.83
CA ARG A 314 -4.84 -17.67 -9.99
C ARG A 314 -3.69 -16.84 -9.41
N ILE A 315 -2.90 -17.49 -8.56
CA ILE A 315 -1.63 -16.96 -8.04
C ILE A 315 -0.53 -17.90 -8.55
N ALA A 316 0.46 -17.36 -9.26
CA ALA A 316 1.58 -18.15 -9.77
C ALA A 316 2.41 -18.69 -8.61
N ASP A 317 2.81 -19.97 -8.67
CA ASP A 317 3.59 -20.63 -7.61
C ASP A 317 2.94 -20.51 -6.21
N PHE A 318 1.61 -20.65 -6.16
CA PHE A 318 0.86 -20.66 -4.90
C PHE A 318 1.25 -21.90 -4.10
N GLN A 319 1.77 -21.65 -2.90
CA GLN A 319 2.14 -22.64 -1.91
C GLN A 319 1.68 -22.11 -0.57
N ALA A 320 0.95 -22.92 0.19
CA ALA A 320 0.53 -22.62 1.54
C ALA A 320 0.68 -23.90 2.38
N LEU A 321 1.79 -24.01 3.08
CA LEU A 321 2.18 -25.20 3.83
C LEU A 321 1.28 -25.40 5.05
N GLU A 322 0.94 -26.66 5.32
CA GLU A 322 0.14 -27.02 6.48
C GLU A 322 0.89 -26.77 7.79
N VAL A 323 0.16 -26.30 8.79
CA VAL A 323 0.61 -26.15 10.17
C VAL A 323 -0.15 -27.13 11.03
N TYR A 324 0.55 -27.83 11.92
CA TYR A 324 -0.10 -28.68 12.91
C TYR A 324 -0.65 -27.81 14.05
N ASP A 325 -1.96 -27.83 14.22
CA ASP A 325 -2.62 -27.15 15.33
C ASP A 325 -2.65 -28.08 16.54
N GLU A 326 -1.86 -27.74 17.56
CA GLU A 326 -1.75 -28.52 18.79
C GLU A 326 -3.03 -28.55 19.64
N LYS A 327 -3.90 -27.54 19.53
CA LYS A 327 -5.13 -27.45 20.35
C LYS A 327 -6.18 -28.43 19.83
N ILE A 328 -6.33 -28.51 18.52
CA ILE A 328 -7.33 -29.37 17.86
C ILE A 328 -6.72 -30.62 17.19
N LYS A 329 -5.41 -30.81 17.27
CA LYS A 329 -4.68 -31.99 16.79
C LYS A 329 -4.87 -32.30 15.30
N VAL A 330 -5.00 -31.28 14.46
CA VAL A 330 -5.13 -31.42 12.99
C VAL A 330 -4.09 -30.59 12.26
N LYS A 331 -3.73 -31.00 11.04
CA LYS A 331 -2.99 -30.15 10.11
C LYS A 331 -3.97 -29.26 9.36
N LYS A 332 -3.67 -27.97 9.28
CA LYS A 332 -4.48 -27.00 8.55
C LYS A 332 -3.59 -26.01 7.80
N THR A 333 -4.06 -25.56 6.65
CA THR A 333 -3.47 -24.41 5.97
C THR A 333 -4.09 -23.14 6.53
N VAL A 334 -3.26 -22.18 6.94
CA VAL A 334 -3.72 -20.86 7.40
C VAL A 334 -3.30 -19.84 6.36
N THR A 335 -4.28 -19.17 5.76
CA THR A 335 -4.06 -18.12 4.75
C THR A 335 -4.91 -16.90 5.06
N GLU A 336 -4.32 -15.74 4.86
CA GLU A 336 -4.97 -14.44 4.96
C GLU A 336 -4.59 -13.62 3.74
N TYR A 337 -5.51 -12.78 3.28
CA TYR A 337 -5.34 -12.02 2.04
C TYR A 337 -5.85 -10.60 2.24
N ALA A 338 -5.09 -9.63 1.73
CA ALA A 338 -5.53 -8.26 1.54
C ALA A 338 -5.15 -7.82 0.15
N ILE A 339 -6.07 -7.10 -0.49
CA ILE A 339 -5.87 -6.60 -1.84
C ILE A 339 -6.04 -5.10 -1.75
N SER A 340 -5.08 -4.39 -2.33
CA SER A 340 -5.19 -2.97 -2.63
C SER A 340 -6.56 -2.64 -3.23
N SER A 341 -7.12 -1.49 -2.87
CA SER A 341 -8.44 -1.09 -3.39
C SER A 341 -8.49 -1.05 -4.92
N ASP A 342 -7.34 -0.77 -5.55
CA ASP A 342 -7.17 -0.72 -7.00
C ASP A 342 -6.80 -2.08 -7.63
N GLU A 343 -6.80 -3.16 -6.84
CA GLU A 343 -6.50 -4.54 -7.23
C GLU A 343 -5.11 -4.79 -7.83
N LYS A 344 -4.15 -3.87 -7.70
CA LYS A 344 -2.81 -4.09 -8.26
C LYS A 344 -1.95 -5.03 -7.43
N PHE A 345 -2.12 -4.96 -6.12
CA PHE A 345 -1.30 -5.63 -5.13
C PHE A 345 -2.15 -6.55 -4.26
N LEU A 346 -1.72 -7.80 -4.17
CA LEU A 346 -2.25 -8.80 -3.25
C LEU A 346 -1.19 -9.05 -2.17
N VAL A 347 -1.47 -8.63 -0.95
CA VAL A 347 -0.70 -8.95 0.24
C VAL A 347 -1.28 -10.21 0.90
N MET A 348 -0.43 -11.12 1.35
CA MET A 348 -0.84 -12.43 1.83
C MET A 348 -0.08 -12.80 3.10
N GLY A 349 -0.80 -13.26 4.12
CA GLY A 349 -0.21 -13.92 5.28
C GLY A 349 -0.35 -15.43 5.13
N LEU A 350 0.76 -16.14 4.93
CA LEU A 350 0.76 -17.60 4.81
C LEU A 350 2.15 -18.21 5.01
N ARG A 351 2.20 -19.54 5.19
CA ARG A 351 3.45 -20.30 5.32
C ARG A 351 3.92 -20.84 3.97
N ARG A 352 5.16 -20.53 3.58
CA ARG A 352 5.85 -20.99 2.37
C ARG A 352 7.19 -21.63 2.74
N SER A 353 7.86 -22.25 1.77
CA SER A 353 9.19 -22.84 1.95
C SER A 353 10.28 -21.82 2.31
N GLU A 354 10.04 -20.55 1.99
CA GLU A 354 10.94 -19.42 2.21
C GLU A 354 10.53 -18.50 3.36
N THR A 355 9.57 -18.92 4.20
CA THR A 355 9.09 -18.16 5.37
C THR A 355 10.17 -18.03 6.44
N PHE A 356 10.25 -16.86 7.09
CA PHE A 356 11.11 -16.60 8.24
C PHE A 356 10.51 -17.14 9.55
N GLY A 357 9.21 -17.03 9.73
CA GLY A 357 8.51 -17.53 10.91
C GLY A 357 7.59 -18.71 10.66
N ASP A 358 6.49 -18.73 11.41
CA ASP A 358 5.36 -19.62 11.13
C ASP A 358 4.52 -19.12 9.97
N LYS A 359 4.22 -17.82 9.97
CA LYS A 359 3.44 -17.15 8.93
C LYS A 359 4.11 -15.82 8.63
N ASP A 360 4.40 -15.60 7.36
CA ASP A 360 5.02 -14.37 6.87
C ASP A 360 4.04 -13.65 5.95
N LEU A 361 4.28 -12.35 5.79
CA LEU A 361 3.65 -11.52 4.79
C LEU A 361 4.42 -11.53 3.46
N TYR A 362 3.67 -11.65 2.38
CA TYR A 362 4.15 -11.61 1.00
C TYR A 362 3.32 -10.64 0.18
N VAL A 363 3.90 -10.05 -0.87
CA VAL A 363 3.16 -9.34 -1.93
C VAL A 363 3.17 -10.13 -3.22
N SER A 364 2.10 -10.03 -4.00
CA SER A 364 2.06 -10.42 -5.40
C SER A 364 1.41 -9.33 -6.24
N PHE A 365 1.87 -9.19 -7.49
CA PHE A 365 1.45 -8.16 -8.43
C PHE A 365 0.47 -8.74 -9.44
N LYS A 366 -0.60 -8.00 -9.72
CA LYS A 366 -1.56 -8.36 -10.75
C LYS A 366 -0.92 -8.31 -12.13
N THR A 367 -1.13 -9.35 -12.92
CA THR A 367 -0.60 -9.51 -14.27
C THR A 367 -1.64 -9.12 -15.32
N SER A 368 -1.23 -9.02 -16.58
CA SER A 368 -2.10 -8.61 -17.70
C SER A 368 -3.26 -9.59 -17.97
N ASP A 369 -3.14 -10.85 -17.57
CA ASP A 369 -4.20 -11.87 -17.65
C ASP A 369 -5.14 -11.89 -16.42
N ASN A 370 -5.05 -10.87 -15.55
CA ASN A 370 -5.79 -10.76 -14.28
C ASN A 370 -5.46 -11.85 -13.24
N SER A 371 -4.37 -12.59 -13.42
CA SER A 371 -3.78 -13.41 -12.35
C SER A 371 -2.83 -12.59 -11.48
N TYR A 372 -2.20 -13.24 -10.50
CA TYR A 372 -1.18 -12.65 -9.64
C TYR A 372 0.14 -13.40 -9.81
N ALA A 373 1.24 -12.67 -9.84
CA ALA A 373 2.60 -13.18 -10.00
C ALA A 373 3.04 -14.07 -8.81
N LYS A 374 4.29 -14.57 -8.86
CA LYS A 374 4.88 -15.30 -7.74
C LYS A 374 4.98 -14.40 -6.50
N PRO A 375 4.56 -14.85 -5.31
CA PRO A 375 4.69 -14.08 -4.08
C PRO A 375 6.14 -13.70 -3.76
N ILE A 376 6.36 -12.46 -3.34
CA ILE A 376 7.62 -11.90 -2.86
C ILE A 376 7.50 -11.64 -1.36
N ASN A 377 8.43 -12.18 -0.57
CA ASN A 377 8.46 -11.97 0.88
C ASN A 377 8.75 -10.49 1.20
N LEU A 378 8.05 -9.89 2.16
CA LEU A 378 8.19 -8.46 2.51
C LEU A 378 9.50 -8.10 3.25
N GLY A 379 10.33 -9.08 3.61
CA GLY A 379 11.63 -8.88 4.25
C GLY A 379 11.59 -8.86 5.77
N GLN A 380 12.78 -8.92 6.40
CA GLN A 380 12.95 -9.12 7.86
C GLN A 380 12.59 -7.90 8.72
N ILE A 381 12.32 -6.75 8.11
CA ILE A 381 11.77 -5.59 8.83
C ILE A 381 10.30 -5.86 9.20
N ILE A 382 9.57 -6.56 8.32
CA ILE A 382 8.16 -6.89 8.51
C ILE A 382 8.02 -8.27 9.15
N ASN A 383 8.67 -9.26 8.53
CA ASN A 383 8.55 -10.66 8.91
C ASN A 383 9.61 -11.04 9.94
N SER A 384 9.18 -11.74 10.98
CA SER A 384 10.02 -12.21 12.08
C SER A 384 10.05 -13.75 12.09
N ALA A 385 10.59 -14.38 13.14
CA ALA A 385 10.40 -15.82 13.34
C ALA A 385 9.04 -16.20 13.96
N GLY A 386 8.22 -15.19 14.28
CA GLY A 386 6.87 -15.32 14.81
C GLY A 386 5.82 -15.53 13.73
N ASN A 387 4.64 -14.96 13.96
CA ASN A 387 3.47 -15.03 13.10
C ASN A 387 3.07 -13.60 12.74
N GLU A 388 3.33 -13.21 11.50
CA GLU A 388 2.82 -11.99 10.91
C GLU A 388 1.56 -12.30 10.10
N GLY A 389 0.50 -11.55 10.36
CA GLY A 389 -0.81 -11.79 9.78
C GLY A 389 -1.68 -10.56 9.67
N SER A 390 -2.94 -10.82 9.37
CA SER A 390 -4.00 -9.83 9.23
C SER A 390 -3.58 -8.61 8.40
N PRO A 391 -2.96 -8.80 7.22
CA PRO A 391 -2.47 -7.65 6.45
C PRO A 391 -3.65 -6.77 6.05
N PHE A 392 -3.43 -5.47 6.03
CA PHE A 392 -4.33 -4.49 5.44
C PHE A 392 -3.52 -3.39 4.78
N LEU A 393 -3.58 -3.34 3.46
CA LEU A 393 -2.96 -2.29 2.67
C LEU A 393 -3.96 -1.14 2.51
N ALA A 394 -3.62 0.03 3.05
CA ALA A 394 -4.49 1.19 3.00
C ALA A 394 -4.67 1.72 1.56
N ALA A 395 -5.68 2.57 1.39
CA ALA A 395 -6.08 3.13 0.10
C ALA A 395 -4.99 3.96 -0.60
N ASP A 396 -3.91 4.33 0.09
CA ASP A 396 -2.74 5.00 -0.45
C ASP A 396 -1.72 4.07 -1.13
N ASN A 397 -1.93 2.75 -1.06
CA ASN A 397 -1.02 1.70 -1.55
C ASN A 397 0.44 1.81 -1.02
N LYS A 398 0.60 2.45 0.14
CA LYS A 398 1.90 2.69 0.80
C LYS A 398 1.92 2.32 2.26
N THR A 399 0.80 2.50 2.97
CA THR A 399 0.69 2.22 4.40
C THR A 399 0.14 0.81 4.59
N LEU A 400 0.91 -0.06 5.24
CA LEU A 400 0.52 -1.41 5.59
C LEU A 400 0.26 -1.49 7.09
N TYR A 401 -0.87 -2.08 7.45
CA TYR A 401 -1.16 -2.50 8.81
C TYR A 401 -1.15 -4.02 8.85
N PHE A 402 -0.66 -4.57 9.95
CA PHE A 402 -0.60 -6.01 10.16
C PHE A 402 -0.55 -6.30 11.65
N ASN A 403 -0.81 -7.54 12.05
CA ASN A 403 -0.54 -7.98 13.41
C ASN A 403 0.66 -8.92 13.48
N SER A 404 1.33 -8.92 14.63
CA SER A 404 2.46 -9.81 14.87
C SER A 404 2.62 -10.15 16.35
N ASN A 405 3.11 -11.36 16.59
CA ASN A 405 3.58 -11.83 17.90
C ASN A 405 5.11 -11.97 17.98
N GLY A 406 5.83 -11.56 16.93
CA GLY A 406 7.29 -11.59 16.88
C GLY A 406 7.95 -10.22 16.99
N HIS A 407 7.17 -9.13 17.03
CA HIS A 407 7.65 -7.77 17.33
C HIS A 407 7.40 -7.40 18.79
N PRO A 408 8.20 -6.50 19.41
CA PRO A 408 7.95 -6.00 20.76
C PRO A 408 6.55 -5.39 20.93
N GLY A 409 5.72 -5.99 21.79
CA GLY A 409 4.32 -5.60 21.98
C GLY A 409 3.78 -5.82 23.40
N TYR A 410 2.46 -5.77 23.52
CA TYR A 410 1.68 -5.82 24.77
C TYR A 410 1.01 -7.17 25.02
N GLY A 411 0.69 -7.95 23.99
CA GLY A 411 -0.08 -9.19 24.11
C GLY A 411 0.34 -10.32 23.16
N ASP A 412 -0.60 -11.25 22.95
CA ASP A 412 -0.40 -12.47 22.14
C ASP A 412 -0.21 -12.17 20.65
N ALA A 413 -0.79 -11.09 20.14
CA ALA A 413 -0.46 -10.49 18.86
C ALA A 413 -0.94 -9.04 18.84
N ASP A 414 -0.05 -8.12 18.48
CA ASP A 414 -0.33 -6.69 18.46
C ASP A 414 -0.47 -6.18 17.03
N ILE A 415 -1.27 -5.14 16.82
CA ILE A 415 -1.41 -4.42 15.56
C ILE A 415 -0.28 -3.37 15.43
N TYR A 416 0.34 -3.34 14.26
CA TYR A 416 1.39 -2.41 13.87
C TYR A 416 1.04 -1.68 12.58
N VAL A 417 1.66 -0.53 12.35
CA VAL A 417 1.65 0.20 11.08
C VAL A 417 3.08 0.39 10.57
N THR A 418 3.25 0.30 9.25
CA THR A 418 4.51 0.54 8.55
C THR A 418 4.24 1.22 7.21
N THR A 419 5.23 1.94 6.68
CA THR A 419 5.16 2.62 5.39
C THR A 419 6.20 2.08 4.44
N ARG A 420 5.78 1.76 3.21
CA ARG A 420 6.67 1.36 2.13
C ARG A 420 7.56 2.53 1.71
N LEU A 421 8.88 2.33 1.70
CA LEU A 421 9.86 3.40 1.44
C LEU A 421 10.24 3.52 -0.04
N ASP A 422 10.06 2.45 -0.83
CA ASP A 422 10.33 2.42 -2.27
C ASP A 422 9.49 1.35 -3.02
N ASP A 423 9.77 1.14 -4.30
CA ASP A 423 9.03 0.20 -5.16
C ASP A 423 9.49 -1.26 -5.10
N SER A 424 10.47 -1.58 -4.24
CA SER A 424 10.97 -2.96 -4.06
C SER A 424 10.01 -3.88 -3.31
N TRP A 425 9.12 -3.32 -2.47
CA TRP A 425 8.29 -4.05 -1.50
C TRP A 425 9.06 -4.84 -0.44
N THR A 426 10.38 -4.66 -0.36
CA THR A 426 11.24 -5.24 0.68
C THR A 426 11.89 -4.19 1.57
N ASN A 427 11.67 -2.90 1.26
CA ASN A 427 12.14 -1.77 2.04
C ASN A 427 10.97 -1.01 2.68
N TRP A 428 10.83 -1.19 4.00
CA TRP A 428 9.73 -0.66 4.81
C TRP A 428 10.28 0.13 5.98
N SER A 429 9.51 1.09 6.48
CA SER A 429 9.82 1.71 7.77
C SER A 429 9.69 0.69 8.90
N GLU A 430 10.39 0.93 9.99
CA GLU A 430 10.22 0.12 11.21
C GLU A 430 8.74 0.07 11.62
N PRO A 431 8.19 -1.11 11.97
CA PRO A 431 6.82 -1.22 12.45
C PRO A 431 6.60 -0.39 13.72
N VAL A 432 5.51 0.38 13.73
CA VAL A 432 5.07 1.20 14.86
C VAL A 432 3.86 0.52 15.49
N ASN A 433 3.96 0.14 16.76
CA ASN A 433 2.88 -0.45 17.55
C ASN A 433 1.78 0.61 17.79
N LEU A 434 0.51 0.27 17.59
CA LEU A 434 -0.59 1.24 17.66
C LEU A 434 -0.96 1.68 19.10
N GLY A 435 -0.29 1.11 20.10
CA GLY A 435 -0.39 1.50 21.49
C GLY A 435 -1.48 0.76 22.28
N PRO A 436 -1.49 0.91 23.61
CA PRO A 436 -2.22 0.03 24.54
C PRO A 436 -3.73 0.31 24.61
N VAL A 437 -4.23 1.29 23.85
CA VAL A 437 -5.67 1.53 23.68
C VAL A 437 -6.25 0.62 22.60
N ILE A 438 -5.47 0.39 21.52
CA ILE A 438 -5.84 -0.49 20.41
C ILE A 438 -5.46 -1.92 20.78
N ASN A 439 -4.17 -2.11 21.07
CA ASN A 439 -3.59 -3.39 21.47
C ASN A 439 -3.87 -3.69 22.94
N SER A 440 -4.05 -4.97 23.23
CA SER A 440 -4.39 -5.52 24.54
C SER A 440 -3.38 -6.59 24.94
N PRO A 441 -3.48 -7.15 26.15
CA PRO A 441 -2.68 -8.33 26.53
C PRO A 441 -3.06 -9.62 25.77
N GLU A 442 -4.13 -9.61 24.99
CA GLU A 442 -4.63 -10.77 24.24
C GLU A 442 -4.26 -10.63 22.75
N TRP A 443 -4.98 -11.33 21.87
CA TRP A 443 -4.82 -11.22 20.43
C TRP A 443 -5.62 -10.05 19.87
N ASP A 444 -4.97 -9.18 19.10
CA ASP A 444 -5.57 -8.08 18.36
C ASP A 444 -5.18 -8.17 16.87
N GLY A 445 -6.13 -7.91 15.96
CA GLY A 445 -5.87 -8.08 14.54
C GLY A 445 -6.98 -7.62 13.61
N TYR A 446 -6.83 -7.98 12.33
CA TYR A 446 -7.72 -7.63 11.22
C TYR A 446 -8.19 -6.17 11.18
N ILE A 447 -7.24 -5.23 11.26
CA ILE A 447 -7.57 -3.81 11.14
C ILE A 447 -7.94 -3.45 9.70
N THR A 448 -9.02 -2.69 9.50
CA THR A 448 -9.39 -2.10 8.21
C THR A 448 -9.81 -0.65 8.36
N ILE A 449 -9.53 0.15 7.33
CA ILE A 449 -9.65 1.61 7.35
C ILE A 449 -10.34 2.07 6.06
N PRO A 450 -11.45 2.82 6.11
CA PRO A 450 -12.04 3.42 4.91
C PRO A 450 -11.08 4.42 4.24
N ALA A 451 -11.31 4.77 2.98
CA ALA A 451 -10.47 5.74 2.26
C ALA A 451 -10.39 7.11 2.94
N SER A 452 -11.36 7.45 3.81
CA SER A 452 -11.35 8.67 4.61
C SER A 452 -10.22 8.73 5.65
N GLY A 453 -9.71 7.59 6.11
CA GLY A 453 -8.67 7.53 7.14
C GLY A 453 -9.08 8.18 8.47
N GLU A 454 -10.39 8.26 8.76
CA GLU A 454 -10.89 8.87 10.00
C GLU A 454 -11.01 7.87 11.15
N PHE A 455 -11.46 6.65 10.86
CA PHE A 455 -11.66 5.58 11.82
C PHE A 455 -11.07 4.27 11.28
N ALA A 456 -10.73 3.37 12.20
CA ALA A 456 -10.39 2.00 11.91
C ALA A 456 -11.37 1.04 12.57
N TYR A 457 -11.51 -0.14 11.99
CA TYR A 457 -12.28 -1.27 12.53
C TYR A 457 -11.34 -2.45 12.71
N PHE A 458 -11.43 -3.18 13.81
CA PHE A 458 -10.50 -4.29 14.10
C PHE A 458 -11.14 -5.31 15.05
N SER A 459 -10.54 -6.50 15.13
CA SER A 459 -10.97 -7.59 16.02
C SER A 459 -10.15 -7.57 17.31
N SER A 460 -10.81 -7.79 18.45
CA SER A 460 -10.18 -7.87 19.77
C SER A 460 -11.04 -8.70 20.73
N LEU A 461 -10.41 -9.30 21.74
CA LEU A 461 -11.11 -10.05 22.80
C LEU A 461 -11.43 -9.17 24.02
N LYS A 462 -10.60 -8.16 24.30
CA LYS A 462 -10.76 -7.34 25.50
C LYS A 462 -12.04 -6.47 25.41
N ASN A 463 -12.94 -6.66 26.38
CA ASN A 463 -14.26 -6.03 26.45
C ASN A 463 -15.23 -6.48 25.33
N SER A 464 -15.11 -7.73 24.87
CA SER A 464 -16.08 -8.36 23.97
C SER A 464 -17.39 -8.73 24.69
N LEU A 465 -18.45 -8.91 23.91
CA LEU A 465 -19.73 -9.48 24.35
C LEU A 465 -19.69 -11.01 24.40
N GLY A 466 -18.78 -11.62 23.63
CA GLY A 466 -18.66 -13.06 23.43
C GLY A 466 -17.20 -13.53 23.32
N SER A 467 -16.83 -14.05 22.14
CA SER A 467 -15.45 -14.45 21.84
C SER A 467 -14.69 -13.20 21.37
N ASP A 468 -14.45 -13.10 20.07
CA ASP A 468 -13.85 -11.97 19.40
C ASP A 468 -14.96 -11.01 18.97
N ASP A 469 -14.76 -9.72 19.21
CA ASP A 469 -15.70 -8.68 18.80
C ASP A 469 -15.03 -7.70 17.83
N ILE A 470 -15.87 -7.03 17.03
CA ILE A 470 -15.42 -5.91 16.18
C ILE A 470 -15.53 -4.60 16.96
N PHE A 471 -14.41 -3.88 16.97
CA PHE A 471 -14.29 -2.55 17.57
C PHE A 471 -14.06 -1.49 16.50
N LYS A 472 -14.40 -0.25 16.85
CA LYS A 472 -14.13 0.97 16.08
C LYS A 472 -13.26 1.90 16.89
N ILE A 473 -12.32 2.57 16.24
CA ILE A 473 -11.50 3.60 16.90
C ILE A 473 -11.20 4.77 15.97
N LYS A 474 -11.11 5.98 16.52
CA LYS A 474 -10.69 7.17 15.78
C LYS A 474 -9.17 7.14 15.55
N LEU A 475 -8.74 7.31 14.31
CA LEU A 475 -7.31 7.38 13.99
C LEU A 475 -6.73 8.75 14.33
N PHE A 476 -5.51 8.76 14.86
CA PHE A 476 -4.73 9.96 15.17
C PHE A 476 -3.48 10.06 14.27
N PRO A 477 -2.87 11.26 14.12
CA PRO A 477 -1.96 11.54 13.01
C PRO A 477 -0.82 10.55 12.78
N SER A 478 -0.20 10.00 13.83
CA SER A 478 0.95 9.08 13.73
C SER A 478 0.60 7.68 13.25
N ILE A 479 -0.69 7.32 13.20
CA ILE A 479 -1.18 6.00 12.74
C ILE A 479 -2.18 6.14 11.59
N LYS A 480 -2.19 7.27 10.88
CA LYS A 480 -3.06 7.48 9.72
C LYS A 480 -2.32 7.09 8.43
N PRO A 481 -3.04 6.49 7.45
CA PRO A 481 -2.49 6.38 6.11
C PRO A 481 -2.38 7.75 5.45
N GLN A 482 -1.67 7.82 4.33
CA GLN A 482 -1.62 9.03 3.52
C GLN A 482 -3.00 9.36 2.95
N VAL A 483 -3.24 10.65 2.76
CA VAL A 483 -4.52 11.16 2.26
C VAL A 483 -4.73 10.76 0.80
N VAL A 484 -5.94 10.32 0.49
CA VAL A 484 -6.40 10.02 -0.87
C VAL A 484 -7.69 10.76 -1.20
N VAL A 485 -8.03 10.79 -2.49
CA VAL A 485 -9.28 11.32 -3.03
C VAL A 485 -10.01 10.17 -3.72
N MET A 486 -11.28 9.97 -3.40
CA MET A 486 -12.17 9.15 -4.21
C MET A 486 -12.66 9.98 -5.39
N TYR A 487 -12.44 9.49 -6.60
CA TYR A 487 -12.72 10.22 -7.84
C TYR A 487 -13.69 9.43 -8.70
N ASP A 488 -14.94 9.90 -8.73
CA ASP A 488 -16.00 9.39 -9.58
C ASP A 488 -16.09 10.27 -10.83
N PHE A 489 -16.13 9.67 -12.01
CA PHE A 489 -16.20 10.42 -13.26
C PHE A 489 -17.01 9.72 -14.34
N GLN A 490 -17.69 10.51 -15.17
CA GLN A 490 -18.44 10.03 -16.32
C GLN A 490 -18.15 10.90 -17.55
N PHE A 491 -18.36 10.32 -18.72
CA PHE A 491 -18.33 11.03 -19.99
C PHE A 491 -19.74 11.19 -20.52
N LYS A 492 -20.04 12.33 -21.11
CA LYS A 492 -21.31 12.57 -21.80
C LYS A 492 -21.10 13.26 -23.13
N ASP A 493 -22.03 13.04 -24.03
CA ASP A 493 -22.16 13.84 -25.25
C ASP A 493 -22.56 15.26 -24.87
N LYS A 494 -21.77 16.24 -25.32
CA LYS A 494 -22.03 17.67 -25.07
C LYS A 494 -23.33 18.17 -25.69
N VAL A 495 -23.79 17.55 -26.78
CA VAL A 495 -24.99 17.94 -27.54
C VAL A 495 -26.22 17.25 -26.98
N THR A 496 -26.20 15.93 -26.86
CA THR A 496 -27.38 15.14 -26.45
C THR A 496 -27.48 14.92 -24.95
N ASN A 497 -26.42 15.19 -24.17
CA ASN A 497 -26.26 14.80 -22.76
C ASN A 497 -26.32 13.29 -22.48
N ASN A 498 -26.32 12.44 -23.51
CA ASN A 498 -26.27 10.99 -23.33
C ASN A 498 -24.93 10.58 -22.71
N ILE A 499 -24.96 9.58 -21.83
CA ILE A 499 -23.76 9.02 -21.20
C ILE A 499 -22.96 8.23 -22.24
N LEU A 500 -21.63 8.41 -22.20
CA LEU A 500 -20.67 7.75 -23.09
C LEU A 500 -19.79 6.80 -22.28
N THR A 501 -19.40 5.69 -22.90
CA THR A 501 -18.47 4.70 -22.35
C THR A 501 -17.22 4.60 -23.23
N PRO A 502 -16.37 5.64 -23.27
CA PRO A 502 -15.15 5.62 -24.07
C PRO A 502 -14.13 4.62 -23.50
N LYS A 503 -13.14 4.25 -24.31
CA LYS A 503 -11.94 3.57 -23.81
C LYS A 503 -11.09 4.59 -23.05
N ILE A 504 -10.80 4.31 -21.77
CA ILE A 504 -10.09 5.25 -20.88
C ILE A 504 -8.67 4.75 -20.60
N SER A 505 -7.70 5.65 -20.76
CA SER A 505 -6.36 5.56 -20.18
C SER A 505 -6.25 6.59 -19.06
N PHE A 506 -5.80 6.16 -17.88
CA PHE A 506 -5.66 7.01 -16.70
C PHE A 506 -4.27 6.80 -16.13
N GLN A 507 -3.49 7.86 -15.96
CA GLN A 507 -2.11 7.76 -15.49
C GLN A 507 -1.71 8.92 -14.58
N ALA A 508 -0.78 8.67 -13.64
CA ALA A 508 -0.12 9.72 -12.87
C ALA A 508 0.95 10.43 -13.72
N LEU A 509 1.13 11.73 -13.50
CA LEU A 509 2.15 12.57 -14.13
C LEU A 509 3.29 12.85 -13.13
N GLY A 510 4.55 12.58 -13.51
CA GLY A 510 5.75 12.89 -12.72
C GLY A 510 6.52 11.67 -12.19
N GLU A 511 7.86 11.82 -12.17
CA GLU A 511 8.98 10.88 -11.93
C GLU A 511 9.02 9.54 -12.71
N ILE A 512 10.20 9.26 -13.27
CA ILE A 512 10.51 8.25 -14.31
C ILE A 512 10.84 6.88 -13.69
N LYS A 513 10.46 5.82 -14.44
CA LYS A 513 10.81 4.38 -14.31
C LYS A 513 9.94 3.51 -13.38
N ASP A 514 8.66 3.84 -13.20
CA ASP A 514 7.68 2.80 -12.90
C ASP A 514 6.94 2.40 -14.19
N THR A 515 7.00 1.12 -14.57
CA THR A 515 6.19 0.56 -15.65
C THR A 515 4.70 0.50 -15.30
N SER A 516 4.27 0.97 -14.11
CA SER A 516 2.86 0.98 -13.70
C SER A 516 2.29 2.35 -13.25
N ASN A 517 2.72 3.47 -13.85
CA ASN A 517 2.05 4.78 -13.67
C ASN A 517 0.57 4.82 -14.08
N SER A 518 0.03 3.71 -14.62
CA SER A 518 -1.40 3.52 -14.82
C SER A 518 -2.17 3.68 -13.51
N VAL A 519 -3.36 4.24 -13.58
CA VAL A 519 -4.31 4.29 -12.48
C VAL A 519 -5.41 3.30 -12.81
N ASN A 520 -5.68 2.37 -11.89
CA ASN A 520 -6.81 1.48 -12.06
C ASN A 520 -8.11 2.23 -11.72
N TRP A 521 -9.12 1.94 -12.52
CA TRP A 521 -10.48 2.46 -12.38
C TRP A 521 -11.44 1.33 -12.72
N THR A 522 -12.66 1.42 -12.22
CA THR A 522 -13.73 0.47 -12.53
C THR A 522 -14.96 1.20 -13.04
N TYR A 523 -15.77 0.53 -13.86
CA TYR A 523 -17.02 1.05 -14.37
C TYR A 523 -18.21 0.42 -13.64
N ASP A 524 -19.07 1.26 -13.10
CA ASP A 524 -20.29 0.86 -12.42
C ASP A 524 -21.47 0.91 -13.40
N GLU A 525 -21.91 -0.25 -13.90
CA GLU A 525 -23.06 -0.33 -14.84
C GLU A 525 -24.40 0.17 -14.26
N GLU A 526 -24.56 0.23 -12.93
CA GLU A 526 -25.81 0.67 -12.30
C GLU A 526 -25.86 2.18 -12.13
N THR A 527 -24.74 2.79 -11.72
CA THR A 527 -24.63 4.25 -11.54
C THR A 527 -24.09 4.97 -12.77
N LEU A 528 -23.56 4.22 -13.75
CA LEU A 528 -22.91 4.70 -14.97
C LEU A 528 -21.68 5.59 -14.69
N LEU A 529 -21.02 5.38 -13.55
CA LEU A 529 -19.83 6.11 -13.11
C LEU A 529 -18.57 5.24 -13.22
N ASN A 530 -17.47 5.87 -13.62
CA ASN A 530 -16.14 5.31 -13.43
C ASN A 530 -15.62 5.74 -12.05
N LYS A 531 -15.00 4.83 -11.29
CA LYS A 531 -14.51 5.11 -9.94
C LYS A 531 -13.02 4.79 -9.82
N SER A 532 -12.29 5.64 -9.11
CA SER A 532 -10.88 5.43 -8.78
C SER A 532 -10.52 6.07 -7.44
N ILE A 533 -9.42 5.65 -6.84
CA ILE A 533 -8.84 6.24 -5.64
C ILE A 533 -7.48 6.82 -6.02
N LEU A 534 -7.28 8.11 -5.76
CA LEU A 534 -6.11 8.87 -6.19
C LEU A 534 -5.36 9.43 -4.99
N SER A 535 -4.04 9.23 -4.95
CA SER A 535 -3.18 9.90 -3.96
C SER A 535 -3.17 11.42 -4.19
N VAL A 536 -3.11 12.19 -3.11
CA VAL A 536 -2.90 13.65 -3.21
C VAL A 536 -1.44 14.00 -3.52
N GLY A 537 -1.16 15.27 -3.80
CA GLY A 537 0.21 15.74 -4.09
C GLY A 537 0.71 15.45 -5.51
N LYS A 538 -0.14 14.86 -6.37
CA LYS A 538 0.19 14.46 -7.73
C LYS A 538 -0.77 15.09 -8.75
N LYS A 539 -0.36 15.08 -10.02
CA LYS A 539 -1.24 15.36 -11.15
C LYS A 539 -1.52 14.07 -11.89
N TYR A 540 -2.69 13.97 -12.49
CA TYR A 540 -3.10 12.82 -13.25
C TYR A 540 -3.65 13.24 -14.60
N GLU A 541 -3.51 12.38 -15.58
CA GLU A 541 -4.03 12.57 -16.91
C GLU A 541 -5.06 11.49 -17.24
N ILE A 542 -6.23 11.93 -17.69
CA ILE A 542 -7.24 11.07 -18.26
C ILE A 542 -7.27 11.32 -19.76
N THR A 543 -7.12 10.24 -20.52
CA THR A 543 -7.35 10.20 -21.96
C THR A 543 -8.52 9.26 -22.24
N ALA A 544 -9.52 9.72 -22.97
CA ALA A 544 -10.71 8.96 -23.34
C ALA A 544 -10.89 8.96 -24.86
N THR A 545 -11.00 7.78 -25.45
CA THR A 545 -11.13 7.61 -26.90
C THR A 545 -12.46 6.94 -27.22
N LEU A 546 -13.21 7.52 -28.16
CA LEU A 546 -14.41 6.92 -28.73
C LEU A 546 -14.47 7.25 -30.21
N GLU A 547 -14.61 6.24 -31.07
CA GLU A 547 -14.49 6.39 -32.53
C GLU A 547 -15.38 7.50 -33.10
N THR A 548 -16.61 7.62 -32.61
CA THR A 548 -17.59 8.63 -33.04
C THR A 548 -17.37 10.02 -32.43
N TYR A 549 -16.35 10.23 -31.58
CA TYR A 549 -16.06 11.49 -30.87
C TYR A 549 -14.57 11.92 -30.93
N GLY A 550 -13.66 11.00 -31.27
CA GLY A 550 -12.22 11.21 -31.20
C GLY A 550 -11.65 11.08 -29.79
N ASP A 551 -10.47 11.68 -29.58
CA ASP A 551 -9.75 11.67 -28.32
C ASP A 551 -10.08 12.89 -27.46
N PHE A 552 -10.39 12.66 -26.19
CA PHE A 552 -10.51 13.66 -25.14
C PHE A 552 -9.35 13.49 -24.15
N ARG A 553 -8.73 14.59 -23.72
CA ARG A 553 -7.64 14.58 -22.74
C ARG A 553 -7.82 15.70 -21.72
N THR A 554 -7.60 15.40 -20.44
CA THR A 554 -7.64 16.40 -19.36
C THR A 554 -6.67 16.05 -18.24
N ILE A 555 -6.26 17.07 -17.48
CA ILE A 555 -5.40 16.93 -16.31
C ILE A 555 -6.22 17.18 -15.04
N ILE A 556 -6.14 16.23 -14.12
CA ILE A 556 -6.63 16.36 -12.75
C ILE A 556 -5.45 16.79 -11.88
N ASP A 557 -5.54 17.97 -11.28
CA ASP A 557 -4.49 18.51 -10.42
C ASP A 557 -4.86 18.33 -8.94
N LEU A 558 -4.29 17.32 -8.30
CA LEU A 558 -4.43 17.08 -6.85
C LEU A 558 -3.17 17.54 -6.07
N SER A 559 -2.27 18.31 -6.71
CA SER A 559 -0.99 18.69 -6.10
C SER A 559 -1.10 19.54 -4.84
N LYS A 560 -2.24 20.26 -4.68
CA LYS A 560 -2.53 21.12 -3.53
C LYS A 560 -3.50 20.48 -2.52
N GLU A 561 -4.00 19.29 -2.81
CA GLU A 561 -4.95 18.63 -1.93
C GLU A 561 -4.24 18.04 -0.71
N THR A 562 -4.85 18.21 0.47
CA THR A 562 -4.28 17.80 1.76
C THR A 562 -5.29 17.09 2.65
N LYS A 563 -6.53 16.94 2.19
CA LYS A 563 -7.63 16.32 2.94
C LYS A 563 -8.36 15.34 2.05
N TYR A 564 -8.96 14.32 2.68
CA TYR A 564 -9.83 13.39 2.00
C TYR A 564 -11.02 14.13 1.36
N LYS A 565 -11.35 13.74 0.13
CA LYS A 565 -12.50 14.24 -0.62
C LYS A 565 -13.09 13.13 -1.47
N GLU A 566 -14.41 13.17 -1.63
CA GLU A 566 -15.11 12.51 -2.72
C GLU A 566 -15.38 13.55 -3.81
N ILE A 567 -14.80 13.37 -5.00
CA ILE A 567 -14.97 14.26 -6.15
C ILE A 567 -15.80 13.56 -7.20
N LYS A 568 -16.84 14.23 -7.69
CA LYS A 568 -17.65 13.80 -8.83
C LYS A 568 -17.39 14.72 -10.02
N ALA A 569 -17.00 14.16 -11.15
CA ALA A 569 -16.70 14.89 -12.37
C ALA A 569 -17.54 14.40 -13.56
N VAL A 570 -17.89 15.32 -14.45
CA VAL A 570 -18.56 15.03 -15.71
C VAL A 570 -17.74 15.65 -16.83
N PHE A 571 -17.22 14.83 -17.72
CA PHE A 571 -16.47 15.27 -18.89
C PHE A 571 -17.37 15.25 -20.12
N GLU A 572 -17.28 16.31 -20.94
CA GLU A 572 -18.09 16.44 -22.14
C GLU A 572 -17.25 16.15 -23.38
N MET A 573 -17.70 15.22 -24.22
CA MET A 573 -17.12 14.93 -25.52
C MET A 573 -18.01 15.48 -26.63
N LEU A 574 -17.39 15.90 -27.75
CA LEU A 574 -18.09 16.41 -28.92
C LEU A 574 -18.13 15.31 -30.01
N PRO A 575 -19.31 15.00 -30.58
CA PRO A 575 -19.40 13.98 -31.62
C PRO A 575 -18.77 14.44 -32.92
N LEU A 576 -18.15 13.52 -33.65
CA LEU A 576 -17.70 13.71 -35.03
C LEU A 576 -18.92 13.62 -35.96
N ALA A 577 -19.58 14.77 -36.15
CA ALA A 577 -20.78 14.87 -36.96
C ALA A 577 -20.68 16.03 -37.97
N LYS A 578 -21.41 15.92 -39.08
CA LYS A 578 -21.53 17.01 -40.06
C LYS A 578 -22.00 18.30 -39.37
N GLY A 579 -21.29 19.39 -39.65
CA GLY A 579 -21.51 20.70 -39.05
C GLY A 579 -20.73 20.95 -37.77
N GLN A 580 -20.09 19.91 -37.18
CA GLN A 580 -19.30 20.08 -35.98
C GLN A 580 -18.01 20.84 -36.26
N LYS A 581 -17.68 21.78 -35.37
CA LYS A 581 -16.50 22.62 -35.44
C LYS A 581 -15.54 22.29 -34.28
N MET A 582 -14.25 22.15 -34.60
CA MET A 582 -13.19 21.81 -33.65
C MET A 582 -11.99 22.75 -33.84
N VAL A 583 -11.42 23.23 -32.73
CA VAL A 583 -10.24 24.10 -32.74
C VAL A 583 -8.99 23.24 -32.59
N LEU A 584 -7.97 23.48 -33.41
CA LEU A 584 -6.66 22.83 -33.28
C LEU A 584 -5.88 23.51 -32.15
N GLN A 585 -5.95 22.94 -30.95
CA GLN A 585 -5.52 23.64 -29.72
C GLN A 585 -3.99 23.79 -29.62
N ASN A 586 -3.25 22.81 -30.15
CA ASN A 586 -1.79 22.79 -30.11
C ASN A 586 -1.16 23.06 -31.48
N LEU A 587 -1.78 23.93 -32.29
CA LEU A 587 -1.25 24.33 -33.59
C LEU A 587 -0.57 25.70 -33.52
N PHE A 588 0.74 25.71 -33.73
CA PHE A 588 1.59 26.89 -33.62
C PHE A 588 2.32 27.19 -34.93
N PHE A 589 2.49 28.47 -35.20
CA PHE A 589 3.24 28.98 -36.34
C PHE A 589 4.37 29.90 -35.89
N ASP A 590 5.39 30.04 -36.72
CA ASP A 590 6.37 31.12 -36.57
C ASP A 590 5.67 32.49 -36.63
N GLN A 591 6.20 33.46 -35.87
CA GLN A 591 5.59 34.77 -35.74
C GLN A 591 5.45 35.45 -37.10
N GLY A 592 4.21 35.82 -37.46
CA GLY A 592 3.90 36.48 -38.73
C GLY A 592 4.03 35.60 -39.98
N LYS A 593 4.23 34.28 -39.83
CA LYS A 593 4.42 33.33 -40.93
C LYS A 593 3.39 32.20 -40.92
N SER A 594 3.38 31.42 -42.00
CA SER A 594 2.64 30.16 -42.19
C SER A 594 3.48 28.91 -41.92
N ILE A 595 4.74 29.06 -41.46
CA ILE A 595 5.62 27.95 -41.10
C ILE A 595 5.11 27.32 -39.80
N ILE A 596 4.69 26.06 -39.88
CA ILE A 596 4.19 25.26 -38.75
C ILE A 596 5.38 24.87 -37.86
N LYS A 597 5.24 25.04 -36.55
CA LYS A 597 6.26 24.60 -35.58
C LYS A 597 6.17 23.09 -35.32
N GLU A 598 7.30 22.46 -35.06
CA GLU A 598 7.41 21.01 -34.80
C GLU A 598 6.49 20.52 -33.67
N GLU A 599 6.31 21.32 -32.62
CA GLU A 599 5.38 21.09 -31.51
C GLU A 599 3.92 20.86 -31.95
N SER A 600 3.56 21.29 -33.17
CA SER A 600 2.22 21.16 -33.73
C SER A 600 1.96 19.85 -34.45
N PHE A 601 3.01 19.10 -34.77
CA PHE A 601 2.90 17.91 -35.61
C PHE A 601 2.03 16.82 -34.97
N GLU A 602 2.11 16.64 -33.65
CA GLU A 602 1.24 15.69 -32.93
C GLU A 602 -0.25 16.01 -33.12
N GLU A 603 -0.62 17.30 -33.11
CA GLU A 603 -2.00 17.74 -33.32
C GLU A 603 -2.47 17.47 -34.76
N LEU A 604 -1.60 17.69 -35.74
CA LEU A 604 -1.92 17.46 -37.15
C LEU A 604 -2.02 15.97 -37.49
N GLU A 605 -1.18 15.14 -36.90
CA GLU A 605 -1.29 13.68 -37.04
C GLU A 605 -2.60 13.14 -36.45
N LYS A 606 -3.18 13.78 -35.41
CA LYS A 606 -4.53 13.43 -34.90
C LYS A 606 -5.62 13.70 -35.95
N VAL A 607 -5.55 14.84 -36.63
CA VAL A 607 -6.51 15.17 -37.71
C VAL A 607 -6.36 14.19 -38.86
N LYS A 608 -5.12 13.89 -39.28
CA LYS A 608 -4.85 12.88 -40.32
C LYS A 608 -5.42 11.52 -39.94
N LYS A 609 -5.12 11.04 -38.73
CA LYS A 609 -5.64 9.76 -38.21
C LYS A 609 -7.16 9.73 -38.25
N MET A 610 -7.83 10.78 -37.75
CA MET A 610 -9.28 10.90 -37.76
C MET A 610 -9.86 10.81 -39.19
N MET A 611 -9.26 11.50 -40.16
CA MET A 611 -9.69 11.42 -41.57
C MET A 611 -9.37 10.09 -42.24
N SER A 612 -8.30 9.41 -41.83
CA SER A 612 -7.94 8.07 -42.32
C SER A 612 -8.90 7.00 -41.79
N GLU A 613 -9.27 7.08 -40.51
CA GLU A 613 -10.24 6.18 -39.86
C GLU A 613 -11.67 6.43 -40.35
N ASN A 614 -11.97 7.61 -40.89
CA ASN A 614 -13.26 7.96 -41.47
C ASN A 614 -13.11 8.33 -42.97
N PRO A 615 -13.06 7.35 -43.90
CA PRO A 615 -12.73 7.59 -45.31
C PRO A 615 -13.68 8.54 -46.07
N THR A 616 -14.92 8.68 -45.60
CA THR A 616 -15.95 9.57 -46.14
C THR A 616 -15.94 10.99 -45.56
N MET A 617 -15.15 11.21 -44.50
CA MET A 617 -15.07 12.48 -43.81
C MET A 617 -14.46 13.56 -44.72
N GLU A 618 -15.13 14.69 -44.83
CA GLU A 618 -14.63 15.91 -45.48
C GLU A 618 -14.60 17.03 -44.45
N ILE A 619 -13.56 17.86 -44.49
CA ILE A 619 -13.37 18.97 -43.55
C ILE A 619 -13.16 20.31 -44.28
N LEU A 620 -13.53 21.39 -43.62
CA LEU A 620 -13.22 22.76 -44.00
C LEU A 620 -12.30 23.38 -42.95
N LEU A 621 -11.03 23.62 -43.28
CA LEU A 621 -10.09 24.36 -42.43
C LEU A 621 -10.41 25.86 -42.51
N GLU A 622 -10.59 26.49 -41.36
CA GLU A 622 -10.94 27.90 -41.21
C GLU A 622 -9.83 28.64 -40.45
N GLY A 623 -9.16 29.57 -41.12
CA GLY A 623 -8.05 30.35 -40.57
C GLY A 623 -8.51 31.68 -40.00
N HIS A 624 -8.04 32.02 -38.80
CA HIS A 624 -8.39 33.25 -38.09
C HIS A 624 -7.15 33.99 -37.57
N THR A 625 -7.24 35.31 -37.52
CA THR A 625 -6.24 36.20 -36.93
C THR A 625 -6.87 37.11 -35.88
N ASP A 626 -6.03 37.82 -35.13
CA ASP A 626 -6.51 38.93 -34.30
C ASP A 626 -6.67 40.21 -35.15
N ASN A 627 -7.06 41.31 -34.50
CA ASN A 627 -7.29 42.59 -35.16
C ASN A 627 -6.04 43.47 -35.31
N GLN A 628 -4.83 42.95 -35.07
CA GLN A 628 -3.59 43.72 -35.15
C GLN A 628 -2.99 43.68 -36.55
N GLY A 629 -2.55 44.84 -37.05
CA GLY A 629 -1.94 44.96 -38.37
C GLY A 629 -2.94 45.19 -39.50
N ASP A 630 -2.45 45.02 -40.74
CA ASP A 630 -3.25 45.25 -41.94
C ASP A 630 -4.25 44.12 -42.18
N MET A 631 -5.51 44.48 -42.44
CA MET A 631 -6.61 43.54 -42.60
C MET A 631 -6.42 42.59 -43.79
N PHE A 632 -5.99 43.09 -44.95
CA PHE A 632 -5.80 42.28 -46.14
C PHE A 632 -4.61 41.32 -45.97
N LYS A 633 -3.52 41.80 -45.36
CA LYS A 633 -2.38 40.94 -44.99
C LYS A 633 -2.78 39.85 -44.00
N ASN A 634 -3.65 40.15 -43.05
CA ASN A 634 -4.14 39.19 -42.05
C ASN A 634 -5.05 38.12 -42.65
N ILE A 635 -5.88 38.47 -43.64
CA ILE A 635 -6.68 37.51 -44.40
C ILE A 635 -5.75 36.58 -45.19
N LYS A 636 -4.76 37.16 -45.89
CA LYS A 636 -3.77 36.38 -46.64
C LYS A 636 -2.96 35.45 -45.74
N LEU A 637 -2.50 35.93 -44.58
CA LEU A 637 -1.75 35.13 -43.61
C LEU A 637 -2.60 33.96 -43.05
N ALA A 638 -3.87 34.20 -42.73
CA ALA A 638 -4.77 33.13 -42.30
C ALA A 638 -4.98 32.08 -43.39
N GLU A 639 -5.07 32.50 -44.66
CA GLU A 639 -5.18 31.61 -45.82
C GLU A 639 -3.92 30.76 -46.00
N GLU A 640 -2.74 31.38 -45.99
CA GLU A 640 -1.44 30.69 -46.08
C GLU A 640 -1.25 29.67 -44.95
N ARG A 641 -1.76 29.97 -43.75
CA ARG A 641 -1.70 29.04 -42.60
C ARG A 641 -2.57 27.81 -42.79
N VAL A 642 -3.81 27.97 -43.22
CA VAL A 642 -4.66 26.79 -43.49
C VAL A 642 -4.20 26.00 -44.71
N GLN A 643 -3.59 26.67 -45.69
CA GLN A 643 -2.94 26.01 -46.81
C GLN A 643 -1.74 25.17 -46.35
N ALA A 644 -0.86 25.72 -45.50
CA ALA A 644 0.27 24.96 -44.93
C ALA A 644 -0.21 23.75 -44.11
N VAL A 645 -1.31 23.91 -43.35
CA VAL A 645 -1.93 22.79 -42.60
C VAL A 645 -2.46 21.73 -43.57
N LYS A 646 -3.18 22.13 -44.63
CA LYS A 646 -3.67 21.20 -45.65
C LYS A 646 -2.52 20.44 -46.32
N GLU A 647 -1.46 21.14 -46.72
CA GLU A 647 -0.28 20.56 -47.36
C GLU A 647 0.41 19.54 -46.45
N TYR A 648 0.51 19.84 -45.16
CA TYR A 648 1.04 18.90 -44.19
C TYR A 648 0.19 17.63 -44.10
N ILE A 649 -1.14 17.77 -44.00
CA ILE A 649 -2.08 16.65 -43.84
C ILE A 649 -2.04 15.70 -45.04
N ILE A 650 -1.87 16.20 -46.27
CA ILE A 650 -1.88 15.40 -47.51
C ILE A 650 -0.51 14.89 -47.94
N LYS A 651 0.57 15.29 -47.25
CA LYS A 651 1.96 15.13 -47.71
C LYS A 651 2.38 13.69 -47.99
N ASP A 652 1.85 12.73 -47.23
CA ASP A 652 2.17 11.30 -47.36
C ASP A 652 1.27 10.55 -48.36
N GLY A 653 0.28 11.23 -48.94
CA GLY A 653 -0.67 10.65 -49.89
C GLY A 653 -1.78 9.80 -49.27
N LEU A 654 -1.91 9.74 -47.94
CA LEU A 654 -2.97 8.95 -47.29
C LEU A 654 -4.35 9.61 -47.38
N ILE A 655 -4.39 10.94 -47.48
CA ILE A 655 -5.62 11.73 -47.55
C ILE A 655 -5.71 12.45 -48.91
N ASP A 656 -6.79 12.24 -49.65
CA ASP A 656 -7.08 13.01 -50.86
C ASP A 656 -7.35 14.48 -50.49
N GLY A 657 -6.54 15.40 -51.01
CA GLY A 657 -6.69 16.84 -50.77
C GLY A 657 -8.02 17.45 -51.22
N LYS A 658 -8.82 16.74 -52.02
CA LYS A 658 -10.21 17.11 -52.33
C LYS A 658 -11.13 17.03 -51.11
N ARG A 659 -10.78 16.22 -50.11
CA ARG A 659 -11.53 16.08 -48.84
C ARG A 659 -11.29 17.24 -47.86
N ILE A 660 -10.39 18.16 -48.20
CA ILE A 660 -10.01 19.29 -47.33
C ILE A 660 -10.26 20.60 -48.07
N GLY A 661 -11.34 21.27 -47.71
CA GLY A 661 -11.57 22.67 -48.05
C GLY A 661 -10.75 23.60 -47.17
N ILE A 662 -10.48 24.81 -47.65
CA ILE A 662 -9.87 25.88 -46.85
C ILE A 662 -10.72 27.16 -46.95
N LYS A 663 -10.72 27.96 -45.88
CA LYS A 663 -11.34 29.28 -45.85
C LYS A 663 -10.58 30.20 -44.90
N SER A 664 -10.31 31.41 -45.33
CA SER A 664 -9.75 32.45 -44.47
C SER A 664 -10.84 33.40 -44.01
N TRP A 665 -10.92 33.63 -42.70
CA TRP A 665 -11.73 34.69 -42.11
C TRP A 665 -10.89 35.90 -41.68
N GLY A 666 -9.56 35.76 -41.63
CA GLY A 666 -8.69 36.77 -41.04
C GLY A 666 -9.24 37.26 -39.69
N PRO A 667 -9.42 38.58 -39.50
CA PRO A 667 -9.93 39.14 -38.25
C PRO A 667 -11.47 39.16 -38.12
N TYR A 668 -12.24 38.72 -39.12
CA TYR A 668 -13.70 38.96 -39.20
C TYR A 668 -14.55 38.12 -38.23
N LYS A 669 -14.02 37.01 -37.70
CA LYS A 669 -14.75 36.11 -36.79
C LYS A 669 -14.01 35.86 -35.48
N PRO A 670 -13.88 36.90 -34.61
CA PRO A 670 -13.28 36.72 -33.29
C PRO A 670 -14.19 35.87 -32.39
N VAL A 671 -13.61 34.96 -31.62
CA VAL A 671 -14.31 34.16 -30.59
C VAL A 671 -14.39 34.90 -29.26
N VAL A 672 -13.47 35.83 -29.03
CA VAL A 672 -13.46 36.72 -27.86
C VAL A 672 -13.10 38.14 -28.29
N ARG A 673 -13.53 39.15 -27.53
CA ARG A 673 -13.16 40.55 -27.81
C ARG A 673 -11.63 40.70 -27.71
N ASN A 674 -10.99 41.41 -28.65
CA ASN A 674 -9.52 41.62 -28.70
C ASN A 674 -8.98 42.58 -27.62
N SER A 675 -9.44 42.43 -26.37
CA SER A 675 -9.19 43.35 -25.25
C SER A 675 -7.85 43.14 -24.54
N SER A 676 -7.22 41.96 -24.69
CA SER A 676 -5.90 41.64 -24.11
C SER A 676 -5.10 40.73 -25.04
N GLU A 677 -3.82 40.53 -24.74
CA GLU A 677 -2.97 39.61 -25.52
C GLU A 677 -3.42 38.16 -25.39
N GLU A 678 -3.91 37.73 -24.22
CA GLU A 678 -4.51 36.41 -24.01
C GLU A 678 -5.78 36.22 -24.86
N ALA A 679 -6.59 37.27 -24.99
CA ALA A 679 -7.77 37.24 -25.84
C ALA A 679 -7.40 37.18 -27.33
N ARG A 680 -6.37 37.94 -27.75
CA ARG A 680 -5.84 37.89 -29.12
C ARG A 680 -5.25 36.52 -29.45
N LYS A 681 -4.54 35.88 -28.51
CA LYS A 681 -4.06 34.49 -28.64
C LYS A 681 -5.20 33.53 -28.97
N LYS A 682 -6.35 33.64 -28.29
CA LYS A 682 -7.54 32.81 -28.58
C LYS A 682 -8.12 33.07 -29.97
N ASN A 683 -8.00 34.29 -30.50
CA ASN A 683 -8.49 34.62 -31.85
C ASN A 683 -7.55 34.15 -32.96
N ARG A 684 -6.23 34.09 -32.70
CA ARG A 684 -5.22 33.51 -33.61
C ARG A 684 -5.28 31.98 -33.55
N ARG A 685 -6.19 31.40 -34.31
CA ARG A 685 -6.48 29.96 -34.30
C ARG A 685 -6.74 29.44 -35.69
N VAL A 686 -6.58 28.14 -35.85
CA VAL A 686 -7.19 27.38 -36.94
C VAL A 686 -8.21 26.45 -36.33
N GLU A 687 -9.38 26.38 -36.96
CA GLU A 687 -10.43 25.43 -36.63
C GLU A 687 -10.78 24.64 -37.88
N PHE A 688 -11.36 23.46 -37.73
CA PHE A 688 -11.95 22.73 -38.85
C PHE A 688 -13.42 22.46 -38.59
N THR A 689 -14.22 22.51 -39.65
CA THR A 689 -15.62 22.10 -39.65
C THR A 689 -15.78 20.83 -40.45
N ILE A 690 -16.44 19.83 -39.89
CA ILE A 690 -16.77 18.59 -40.61
C ILE A 690 -17.90 18.90 -41.60
N THR A 691 -17.63 18.85 -42.90
CA THR A 691 -18.63 19.16 -43.94
C THR A 691 -19.40 17.91 -44.38
N LYS A 692 -18.85 16.73 -44.13
CA LYS A 692 -19.43 15.42 -44.44
C LYS A 692 -18.85 14.36 -43.50
N MET A 693 -19.68 13.38 -43.14
CA MET A 693 -19.30 12.14 -42.44
C MET A 693 -19.74 10.96 -43.26
#